data_AF-D8K6K1-F1
#
_entry.id   AF-D8K6K1-F1
#
_cell.length_a   1.000
_cell.length_b   1.000
_cell.length_c   1.000
_cell.angle_alpha   90.00
_cell.angle_beta   90.00
_cell.angle_gamma   90.00
#
_symmetry.space_group_name_H-M   'P 1'
#
loop_
_entity.id
_entity.type
_entity.pdbx_description
1 polymer ?
#
loop_
_entity_poly.entity_id
_entity_poly.type
_entity_poly.pdbx_seq_one_letter_code
_entity_poly.pdbx_strand_id
1 'polypeptide(L)'
;MYRQKIRLPFLIVGLMVLASGTVSAQIHHQLHINLDPDSHRLTAVDTLTLPKEISSPVTFRLHSGLQPQANNPEVRLRRVRKTQFTEDYAVDLPPGVRQFTLEYSGEIFHPIAPISEEYARSFSASPGLIAPEGVFLAGPSYWYPHFGDGMVTFSLTTQLPAEWRSVSQGKRSSLSEQAGSTEETWTMDHPQEEIYLIAAPFTEYQEQAGQVETLAFLRQPDPALARKYLDATAQYIEMYRQLIGPYPYQKFALVENFWETGYGMPSFTLLGPQVIRFPFILRSSYPHEILHNWWGNGVYVDYASGNWAEGLTSYLADHLLKEQQGQGAQYRRETLQKYADYVREGQDFPLTEFRSRHSAATQAVGYGKTLMLFHMLRQQLGDSDFIQALQRLYRQHRFQVTDFQEVAETFSQVSEQPLQAFFKQWVEGTGAPSLGIREAHVKSLDKGYLLTATIEQLQPGKPYQLDVPVAIYLEDTKEVYQTHLSMVEKTYSLKLQLPARPLRLEIDPQFDVFRRLHHNEIPPALSQAFGADRALAVLPSQAPQALREGYAAIARDWQRGRENLAITTDAELDALPTDRAVWLFGWENRFRSQFNEALSDYAYQAGKNSLTLDENKLQRQQHSVVVVTRPRDNPDQALAWIATDNVAAMPGLARKLPHYGKYSYLGFTGAEPENSLKGQWPVVNSPMSVSLTENPSPLQAKLPPRKPLAELPPLFKAQRMMQDIAYLADPNLAGRGLGTPELDQAAQYIADKFQAAGLKPDGDEGNYYQTWAATAGEPERTITLRNVVGLTPGAQPELPPVVVGAHYDHLGRGWPDVHRGDEGKIHPGADDNASGIAVMLELARVLGPQWQPERTVAWVAFTGEEAGKLGSAHYVQHLGNSPAKTTMAMINLDAVGRLHDGELMVLAADSAREWAHIFRGAGFVTGVPIQTVAQDIGSSDQTSFLNAGIPAVQLFTGPHGDFHRPTDTPDKIDSAGLTKIAAVLKEAVAYLTSRPDPLHGQSVAPGEEAQDSSRQGRRVGLGTIPDFGWTGTGVRISGVTPNTPAEAAGLQKDDIIIRLNDTATDTLADFAGVLRALKPGDSLTIEFLRDQQSRTVTTQVVAR
;
A
#
# COMPACT_ATOMS: atom_id res chain seq x y z
N MET A 1 13.96 18.25 8.71
CA MET A 1 14.61 17.47 9.80
C MET A 1 16.09 17.90 9.96
N TYR A 2 16.41 18.99 10.68
CA TYR A 2 17.77 19.38 11.18
C TYR A 2 17.63 20.63 12.07
N ARG A 3 16.84 20.55 13.16
CA ARG A 3 16.67 21.71 14.08
C ARG A 3 16.89 21.30 15.54
N GLN A 4 18.05 20.72 15.86
CA GLN A 4 18.57 20.75 17.22
C GLN A 4 19.31 22.10 17.42
N LYS A 5 18.60 23.09 17.97
CA LYS A 5 19.23 24.33 18.46
C LYS A 5 19.77 24.07 19.88
N ILE A 6 21.10 24.02 20.03
CA ILE A 6 21.76 24.08 21.35
C ILE A 6 21.43 25.45 21.96
N ARG A 7 20.70 25.47 23.08
CA ARG A 7 20.38 26.71 23.83
C ARG A 7 21.56 27.10 24.73
N LEU A 8 22.05 28.34 24.58
CA LEU A 8 22.73 29.08 25.65
C LEU A 8 21.75 30.15 26.18
N PRO A 9 21.70 30.45 27.49
CA PRO A 9 20.68 31.31 28.06
C PRO A 9 21.05 32.79 27.86
N PHE A 10 20.13 33.60 27.33
CA PHE A 10 20.19 35.05 27.49
C PHE A 10 18.83 35.62 27.87
N LEU A 11 18.89 36.55 28.83
CA LEU A 11 17.82 37.22 29.56
C LEU A 11 16.88 37.99 28.62
N ILE A 12 15.57 37.81 28.80
CA ILE A 12 14.49 38.51 28.08
C ILE A 12 14.30 39.91 28.71
N VAL A 13 14.40 40.96 27.89
CA VAL A 13 13.66 42.21 28.11
C VAL A 13 12.81 42.43 26.87
N GLY A 14 11.49 42.43 27.06
CA GLY A 14 10.52 42.43 25.99
C GLY A 14 10.27 43.81 25.37
N LEU A 15 10.07 43.81 24.06
CA LEU A 15 9.21 44.79 23.38
C LEU A 15 8.39 44.02 22.33
N MET A 16 7.07 43.99 22.51
CA MET A 16 6.12 43.52 21.50
C MET A 16 6.14 44.49 20.31
N VAL A 17 6.48 44.00 19.13
CA VAL A 17 6.18 44.65 17.86
C VAL A 17 5.23 43.72 17.10
N LEU A 18 4.04 44.24 16.78
CA LEU A 18 3.06 43.63 15.90
C LEU A 18 3.70 43.41 14.52
N ALA A 19 3.92 42.16 14.12
CA ALA A 19 4.43 41.81 12.80
C ALA A 19 3.28 41.74 11.80
N SER A 20 3.02 42.87 11.13
CA SER A 20 2.34 42.87 9.83
C SER A 20 3.26 42.24 8.79
N GLY A 21 2.76 41.27 8.02
CA GLY A 21 3.50 40.50 7.02
C GLY A 21 4.43 41.35 6.15
N THR A 22 5.71 41.30 6.47
CA THR A 22 6.78 41.82 5.63
C THR A 22 7.24 40.68 4.74
N VAL A 23 7.21 40.91 3.41
CA VAL A 23 7.92 40.07 2.45
C VAL A 23 9.35 39.92 2.97
N SER A 24 9.74 38.70 3.35
CA SER A 24 11.09 38.40 3.82
C SER A 24 12.07 38.90 2.75
N ALA A 25 13.00 39.76 3.13
CA ALA A 25 13.92 40.40 2.21
C ALA A 25 14.78 39.30 1.53
N GLN A 26 14.63 39.14 0.20
CA GLN A 26 15.21 38.01 -0.53
C GLN A 26 16.62 38.33 -1.02
N ILE A 27 17.60 37.55 -0.60
CA ILE A 27 18.94 37.60 -1.19
C ILE A 27 18.99 36.61 -2.35
N HIS A 28 19.52 37.06 -3.48
CA HIS A 28 19.79 36.20 -4.63
C HIS A 28 21.27 35.83 -4.67
N HIS A 29 21.56 34.54 -4.77
CA HIS A 29 22.90 33.99 -4.96
C HIS A 29 23.10 33.57 -6.41
N GLN A 30 24.13 34.11 -7.07
CA GLN A 30 24.57 33.62 -8.37
C GLN A 30 25.93 32.93 -8.18
N LEU A 31 25.86 31.63 -7.98
CA LEU A 31 26.97 30.76 -7.58
C LEU A 31 27.59 30.07 -8.79
N HIS A 32 28.90 30.19 -8.94
CA HIS A 32 29.71 29.33 -9.80
C HIS A 32 30.69 28.59 -8.91
N ILE A 33 30.56 27.27 -8.84
CA ILE A 33 31.37 26.44 -7.95
C ILE A 33 32.14 25.38 -8.71
N ASN A 34 33.37 25.12 -8.27
CA ASN A 34 34.18 23.98 -8.68
C ASN A 34 34.34 23.05 -7.47
N LEU A 35 33.96 21.80 -7.65
CA LEU A 35 34.05 20.76 -6.62
C LEU A 35 35.19 19.80 -6.95
N ASP A 36 36.06 19.56 -5.97
CA ASP A 36 37.11 18.55 -6.02
C ASP A 36 36.86 17.50 -4.93
N PRO A 37 36.17 16.40 -5.27
CA PRO A 37 35.83 15.35 -4.33
C PRO A 37 37.04 14.65 -3.69
N ASP A 38 38.14 14.51 -4.43
CA ASP A 38 39.34 13.80 -3.98
C ASP A 38 40.09 14.57 -2.89
N SER A 39 40.02 15.91 -2.90
CA SER A 39 40.63 16.76 -1.89
C SER A 39 39.65 17.35 -0.87
N HIS A 40 38.37 16.96 -0.93
CA HIS A 40 37.29 17.50 -0.08
C HIS A 40 37.09 19.03 -0.23
N ARG A 41 37.46 19.59 -1.39
CA ARG A 41 37.53 21.04 -1.59
C ARG A 41 36.39 21.60 -2.43
N LEU A 42 36.02 22.82 -2.08
CA LEU A 42 35.13 23.69 -2.84
C LEU A 42 35.85 25.00 -3.16
N THR A 43 35.67 25.51 -4.38
CA THR A 43 35.98 26.89 -4.77
C THR A 43 34.71 27.50 -5.34
N ALA A 44 34.36 28.70 -4.91
CA ALA A 44 33.13 29.36 -5.33
C ALA A 44 33.35 30.84 -5.63
N VAL A 45 32.63 31.32 -6.65
CA VAL A 45 32.38 32.72 -6.93
C VAL A 45 30.89 32.96 -6.77
N ASP A 46 30.51 33.78 -5.80
CA ASP A 46 29.12 34.10 -5.48
C ASP A 46 28.86 35.59 -5.71
N THR A 47 28.05 35.90 -6.72
CA THR A 47 27.52 37.25 -6.91
C THR A 47 26.19 37.39 -6.18
N LEU A 48 26.24 38.14 -5.08
CA LEU A 48 25.13 38.35 -4.18
C LEU A 48 24.35 39.59 -4.58
N THR A 49 23.02 39.48 -4.67
CA THR A 49 22.13 40.64 -4.82
C THR A 49 21.26 40.81 -3.57
N LEU A 50 21.43 41.94 -2.90
CA LEU A 50 20.73 42.28 -1.68
C LEU A 50 19.40 43.00 -1.93
N PRO A 51 18.37 42.70 -1.13
CA PRO A 51 17.09 43.38 -1.16
C PRO A 51 17.19 44.80 -0.58
N LYS A 52 16.15 45.62 -0.78
CA LYS A 52 16.13 47.05 -0.42
C LYS A 52 16.29 47.30 1.07
N GLU A 53 15.85 46.34 1.87
CA GLU A 53 15.66 46.39 3.31
C GLU A 53 16.98 46.10 4.06
N ILE A 54 17.97 45.49 3.40
CA ILE A 54 19.27 45.19 4.00
C ILE A 54 20.21 46.39 3.77
N SER A 55 20.62 47.02 4.87
CA SER A 55 21.56 48.15 4.88
C SER A 55 22.96 47.73 5.32
N SER A 56 23.99 48.39 4.77
CA SER A 56 25.38 48.25 5.19
C SER A 56 25.60 48.76 6.63
N PRO A 57 26.44 48.11 7.46
CA PRO A 57 27.19 46.89 7.18
C PRO A 57 26.33 45.63 7.19
N VAL A 58 26.60 44.73 6.25
CA VAL A 58 25.86 43.46 6.10
C VAL A 58 26.66 42.34 6.73
N THR A 59 26.03 41.54 7.58
CA THR A 59 26.69 40.40 8.23
C THR A 59 26.25 39.08 7.65
N PHE A 60 27.20 38.16 7.43
CA PHE A 60 26.91 36.79 7.03
C PHE A 60 27.76 35.78 7.79
N ARG A 61 27.31 34.53 7.81
CA ARG A 61 28.01 33.37 8.35
C ARG A 61 28.45 32.44 7.22
N LEU A 62 29.65 31.89 7.33
CA LEU A 62 30.22 30.93 6.38
C LEU A 62 30.92 29.79 7.14
N HIS A 63 31.09 28.63 6.53
CA HIS A 63 31.86 27.52 7.08
C HIS A 63 33.30 27.96 7.43
N SER A 64 33.82 27.52 8.58
CA SER A 64 35.14 27.95 9.07
C SER A 64 36.32 27.43 8.24
N GLY A 65 36.07 26.41 7.41
CA GLY A 65 37.01 25.89 6.42
C GLY A 65 37.12 26.73 5.15
N LEU A 66 36.16 27.64 4.88
CA LEU A 66 36.13 28.48 3.68
C LEU A 66 36.69 29.87 3.96
N GLN A 67 37.52 30.38 3.05
CA GLN A 67 38.17 31.68 3.20
C GLN A 67 37.62 32.70 2.18
N PRO A 68 36.72 33.61 2.58
CA PRO A 68 36.13 34.59 1.68
C PRO A 68 37.02 35.80 1.43
N GLN A 69 36.97 36.30 0.20
CA GLN A 69 37.58 37.53 -0.27
C GLN A 69 36.56 38.29 -1.13
N ALA A 70 36.55 39.62 -1.03
CA ALA A 70 35.73 40.45 -1.91
C ALA A 70 36.54 40.82 -3.15
N ASN A 71 35.96 40.63 -4.34
CA ASN A 71 36.65 40.93 -5.60
C ASN A 71 36.64 42.44 -5.95
N ASN A 72 35.91 43.26 -5.19
CA ASN A 72 35.84 44.72 -5.40
C ASN A 72 36.61 45.48 -4.29
N PRO A 73 37.60 46.33 -4.63
CA PRO A 73 38.37 47.13 -3.65
C PRO A 73 37.53 48.03 -2.75
N GLU A 74 36.35 48.45 -3.20
CA GLU A 74 35.45 49.32 -2.44
C GLU A 74 34.61 48.55 -1.40
N VAL A 75 34.57 47.22 -1.50
CA VAL A 75 33.86 46.34 -0.57
C VAL A 75 34.82 45.90 0.52
N ARG A 76 34.61 46.36 1.75
CA ARG A 76 35.48 46.00 2.88
C ARG A 76 34.89 44.83 3.64
N LEU A 77 35.55 43.68 3.55
CA LEU A 77 35.24 42.47 4.31
C LEU A 77 36.05 42.43 5.61
N ARG A 78 35.38 42.27 6.75
CA ARG A 78 36.03 42.08 8.05
C ARG A 78 35.49 40.86 8.77
N ARG A 79 36.39 40.09 9.39
CA ARG A 79 36.01 38.96 10.26
C ARG A 79 35.50 39.49 11.60
N VAL A 80 34.36 38.98 12.05
CA VAL A 80 33.70 39.40 13.30
C VAL A 80 33.95 38.38 14.41
N ARG A 81 33.60 37.12 14.18
CA ARG A 81 33.69 36.05 15.18
C ARG A 81 33.96 34.72 14.52
N LYS A 82 34.76 33.86 15.16
CA LYS A 82 34.95 32.46 14.78
C LYS A 82 34.30 31.54 15.83
N THR A 83 33.57 30.53 15.37
CA THR A 83 33.09 29.39 16.16
C THR A 83 33.89 28.14 15.80
N GLN A 84 33.52 26.97 16.35
CA GLN A 84 34.17 25.71 16.00
C GLN A 84 34.00 25.37 14.50
N PHE A 85 32.81 25.59 13.93
CA PHE A 85 32.45 25.14 12.58
C PHE A 85 32.11 26.28 11.61
N THR A 86 31.97 27.51 12.10
CA THR A 86 31.56 28.67 11.29
C THR A 86 32.34 29.92 11.63
N GLU A 87 32.37 30.89 10.71
CA GLU A 87 32.90 32.22 10.89
C GLU A 87 31.88 33.27 10.44
N ASP A 88 31.70 34.30 11.27
CA ASP A 88 30.85 35.46 11.00
C ASP A 88 31.70 36.59 10.41
N TYR A 89 31.22 37.19 9.33
CA TYR A 89 31.84 38.27 8.59
C TYR A 89 30.90 39.48 8.52
N ALA A 90 31.47 40.68 8.42
CA ALA A 90 30.76 41.91 8.11
C ALA A 90 31.33 42.52 6.83
N VAL A 91 30.44 42.99 5.97
CA VAL A 91 30.74 43.62 4.68
C VAL A 91 30.25 45.06 4.74
N ASP A 92 31.17 46.02 4.64
CA ASP A 92 30.83 47.42 4.43
C ASP A 92 30.68 47.67 2.92
N LEU A 93 29.49 48.04 2.47
CA LEU A 93 29.16 48.36 1.08
C LEU A 93 29.09 49.88 0.85
N PRO A 94 29.49 50.39 -0.33
CA PRO A 94 29.27 51.79 -0.69
C PRO A 94 27.77 52.16 -0.75
N PRO A 95 27.41 53.43 -0.51
CA PRO A 95 26.00 53.86 -0.58
C PRO A 95 25.34 53.52 -1.92
N GLY A 96 24.19 52.86 -1.87
CA GLY A 96 23.43 52.48 -3.07
C GLY A 96 23.88 51.19 -3.77
N VAL A 97 25.05 50.64 -3.40
CA VAL A 97 25.51 49.34 -3.90
C VAL A 97 24.73 48.22 -3.21
N ARG A 98 24.17 47.32 -4.00
CA ARG A 98 23.39 46.17 -3.52
C ARG A 98 23.84 44.84 -4.11
N GLN A 99 24.76 44.88 -5.07
CA GLN A 99 25.33 43.70 -5.66
C GLN A 99 26.83 43.71 -5.39
N PHE A 100 27.37 42.58 -4.94
CA PHE A 100 28.79 42.40 -4.74
C PHE A 100 29.17 40.94 -4.92
N THR A 101 30.45 40.68 -5.21
CA THR A 101 30.96 39.33 -5.47
C THR A 101 31.92 38.90 -4.38
N LEU A 102 31.71 37.69 -3.87
CA LEU A 102 32.61 36.99 -2.96
C LEU A 102 33.27 35.82 -3.68
N GLU A 103 34.56 35.65 -3.46
CA GLU A 103 35.31 34.46 -3.84
C GLU A 103 35.74 33.75 -2.57
N TYR A 104 35.47 32.45 -2.47
CA TYR A 104 35.86 31.66 -1.32
C TYR A 104 36.26 30.25 -1.71
N SER A 105 37.25 29.70 -1.02
CA SER A 105 37.68 28.33 -1.21
C SER A 105 38.12 27.69 0.09
N GLY A 106 38.08 26.36 0.14
CA GLY A 106 38.53 25.59 1.30
C GLY A 106 37.95 24.20 1.34
N GLU A 107 38.07 23.57 2.51
CA GLU A 107 37.65 22.19 2.77
C GLU A 107 36.31 22.13 3.50
N ILE A 108 35.45 21.18 3.09
CA ILE A 108 34.22 20.81 3.82
C ILE A 108 34.16 19.29 3.94
N PHE A 109 34.49 18.79 5.13
CA PHE A 109 34.40 17.37 5.43
C PHE A 109 33.89 17.15 6.85
N HIS A 110 32.56 16.98 6.98
CA HIS A 110 31.95 16.50 8.22
C HIS A 110 31.64 15.01 8.08
N PRO A 111 32.36 14.11 8.78
CA PRO A 111 32.17 12.68 8.61
C PRO A 111 30.76 12.25 9.00
N ILE A 112 30.27 11.21 8.32
CA ILE A 112 28.96 10.62 8.60
C ILE A 112 28.99 10.02 10.00
N ALA A 113 28.09 10.47 10.87
CA ALA A 113 27.98 10.01 12.25
C ALA A 113 26.59 9.41 12.52
N PRO A 114 26.50 8.34 13.33
CA PRO A 114 25.22 7.78 13.75
C PRO A 114 24.41 8.81 14.56
N ILE A 115 23.09 8.84 14.31
CA ILE A 115 22.16 9.58 15.15
C ILE A 115 21.94 8.75 16.43
N SER A 116 22.00 9.36 17.62
CA SER A 116 21.96 8.67 18.92
C SER A 116 20.77 7.69 19.10
N GLU A 117 20.95 6.69 19.96
CA GLU A 117 20.19 5.42 20.16
C GLU A 117 18.64 5.47 20.26
N GLU A 118 17.98 6.62 20.35
CA GLU A 118 16.50 6.68 20.40
C GLU A 118 15.81 6.49 19.04
N TYR A 119 16.57 6.39 17.95
CA TYR A 119 16.04 6.04 16.62
C TYR A 119 16.18 4.54 16.34
N ALA A 120 15.06 3.80 16.37
CA ALA A 120 14.99 2.36 16.11
C ALA A 120 15.29 1.94 14.64
N ARG A 121 16.03 2.75 13.88
CA ARG A 121 16.56 2.43 12.55
C ARG A 121 17.91 3.13 12.44
N SER A 122 18.98 2.38 12.20
CA SER A 122 20.38 2.81 12.13
C SER A 122 20.63 3.87 11.05
N PHE A 123 20.20 5.12 11.28
CA PHE A 123 20.42 6.23 10.37
C PHE A 123 21.60 7.08 10.82
N SER A 124 22.40 7.51 9.85
CA SER A 124 23.52 8.40 10.05
C SER A 124 23.28 9.74 9.37
N ALA A 125 23.98 10.77 9.83
CA ALA A 125 23.79 12.15 9.43
C ALA A 125 25.14 12.83 9.21
N SER A 126 25.17 13.83 8.33
CA SER A 126 26.28 14.78 8.18
C SER A 126 25.72 16.18 7.94
N PRO A 127 26.25 17.23 8.58
CA PRO A 127 25.92 18.62 8.23
C PRO A 127 26.25 18.97 6.78
N GLY A 128 27.32 18.38 6.22
CA GLY A 128 27.75 18.50 4.84
C GLY A 128 29.13 17.89 4.61
N LEU A 129 29.35 17.26 3.47
CA LEU A 129 30.63 16.65 3.13
C LEU A 129 30.85 16.65 1.62
N ILE A 130 32.11 16.80 1.22
CA ILE A 130 32.58 16.62 -0.16
C ILE A 130 33.57 15.46 -0.09
N ALA A 131 33.32 14.34 -0.77
CA ALA A 131 34.20 13.17 -0.72
C ALA A 131 34.11 12.35 -2.02
N PRO A 132 35.07 11.44 -2.30
CA PRO A 132 35.05 10.61 -3.51
C PRO A 132 33.78 9.78 -3.66
N GLU A 133 33.15 9.38 -2.55
CA GLU A 133 31.88 8.67 -2.56
C GLU A 133 30.71 9.54 -3.03
N GLY A 134 30.78 10.85 -2.82
CA GLY A 134 29.76 11.81 -3.21
C GLY A 134 29.83 13.12 -2.42
N VAL A 135 29.03 14.07 -2.87
CA VAL A 135 28.87 15.40 -2.27
C VAL A 135 27.47 15.50 -1.68
N PHE A 136 27.40 15.98 -0.44
CA PHE A 136 26.16 16.39 0.21
C PHE A 136 26.41 17.73 0.90
N LEU A 137 25.79 18.80 0.40
CA LEU A 137 25.88 20.13 1.00
C LEU A 137 24.47 20.66 1.28
N ALA A 138 24.22 21.00 2.54
CA ALA A 138 22.97 21.58 3.04
C ALA A 138 23.27 22.88 3.78
N GLY A 139 22.26 23.71 4.04
CA GLY A 139 22.39 24.97 4.78
C GLY A 139 23.13 24.86 6.12
N PRO A 140 22.93 23.81 6.96
CA PRO A 140 23.69 23.61 8.19
C PRO A 140 25.21 23.45 8.02
N SER A 141 25.71 23.14 6.81
CA SER A 141 27.15 23.15 6.53
C SER A 141 27.73 24.55 6.34
N TYR A 142 26.88 25.57 6.12
CA TYR A 142 27.29 26.93 5.79
C TYR A 142 28.26 26.99 4.59
N TRP A 143 28.03 26.15 3.58
CA TRP A 143 28.86 26.06 2.37
C TRP A 143 28.76 27.29 1.46
N TYR A 144 27.77 28.16 1.70
CA TYR A 144 27.59 29.47 1.09
C TYR A 144 27.33 30.54 2.17
N PRO A 145 27.41 31.85 1.85
CA PRO A 145 27.15 32.93 2.81
C PRO A 145 25.68 32.97 3.30
N HIS A 146 25.45 32.84 4.62
CA HIS A 146 24.11 32.94 5.23
C HIS A 146 23.89 34.29 5.91
N PHE A 147 22.82 35.00 5.58
CA PHE A 147 22.51 36.35 6.08
C PHE A 147 21.35 36.36 7.10
N GLY A 148 21.43 35.52 8.13
CA GLY A 148 20.37 35.37 9.13
C GLY A 148 19.29 34.37 8.71
N ASP A 149 18.05 34.59 9.13
CA ASP A 149 16.91 33.69 8.92
C ASP A 149 16.07 34.05 7.65
N GLY A 150 16.63 34.88 6.75
CA GLY A 150 15.97 35.28 5.49
C GLY A 150 15.95 34.16 4.45
N MET A 151 14.94 34.13 3.58
CA MET A 151 14.87 33.19 2.48
C MET A 151 15.78 33.60 1.31
N VAL A 152 16.21 32.61 0.53
CA VAL A 152 17.14 32.79 -0.60
C VAL A 152 16.52 32.37 -1.92
N THR A 153 16.99 33.00 -3.00
CA THR A 153 16.82 32.50 -4.39
C THR A 153 18.21 32.26 -4.97
N PHE A 154 18.33 31.41 -5.98
CA PHE A 154 19.66 31.11 -6.50
C PHE A 154 19.71 30.70 -7.97
N SER A 155 20.86 30.95 -8.59
CA SER A 155 21.36 30.28 -9.78
C SER A 155 22.69 29.61 -9.40
N LEU A 156 22.76 28.29 -9.49
CA LEU A 156 23.90 27.48 -9.08
C LEU A 156 24.49 26.76 -10.29
N THR A 157 25.67 27.18 -10.74
CA THR A 157 26.46 26.49 -11.76
C THR A 157 27.54 25.67 -11.07
N THR A 158 27.60 24.36 -11.34
CA THR A 158 28.59 23.44 -10.79
C THR A 158 29.50 22.92 -11.88
N GLN A 159 30.82 23.02 -11.67
CA GLN A 159 31.84 22.31 -12.43
C GLN A 159 32.26 21.07 -11.62
N LEU A 160 32.11 19.90 -12.26
CA LEU A 160 32.29 18.58 -11.66
C LEU A 160 33.26 17.73 -12.50
N PRO A 161 33.84 16.66 -11.94
CA PRO A 161 34.54 15.64 -12.72
C PRO A 161 33.67 15.06 -13.85
N ALA A 162 34.30 14.44 -14.84
CA ALA A 162 33.58 13.67 -15.87
C ALA A 162 32.70 12.59 -15.24
N GLU A 163 31.56 12.27 -15.87
CA GLU A 163 30.56 11.29 -15.41
C GLU A 163 29.80 11.65 -14.12
N TRP A 164 30.22 12.69 -13.40
CA TRP A 164 29.46 13.20 -12.25
C TRP A 164 28.25 14.01 -12.71
N ARG A 165 27.20 13.95 -11.90
CA ARG A 165 25.99 14.76 -12.04
C ARG A 165 25.68 15.41 -10.71
N SER A 166 25.14 16.62 -10.74
CA SER A 166 24.61 17.33 -9.58
C SER A 166 23.10 17.28 -9.53
N VAL A 167 22.56 17.46 -8.33
CA VAL A 167 21.15 17.66 -8.07
C VAL A 167 21.02 18.79 -7.06
N SER A 168 20.26 19.82 -7.42
CA SER A 168 19.84 20.90 -6.52
C SER A 168 18.33 21.13 -6.63
N GLN A 169 17.79 22.07 -5.87
CA GLN A 169 16.37 22.42 -5.98
C GLN A 169 16.09 23.18 -7.29
N GLY A 170 14.86 23.09 -7.78
CA GLY A 170 14.39 23.93 -8.89
C GLY A 170 14.63 23.31 -10.26
N LYS A 171 14.88 24.13 -11.28
CA LYS A 171 14.99 23.69 -12.68
C LYS A 171 16.45 23.49 -13.09
N ARG A 172 16.75 22.42 -13.84
CA ARG A 172 18.02 22.32 -14.59
C ARG A 172 17.93 23.21 -15.84
N SER A 173 18.73 24.27 -15.87
CA SER A 173 18.73 25.28 -16.93
C SER A 173 19.77 25.00 -18.03
N SER A 174 20.84 24.28 -17.71
CA SER A 174 21.83 23.81 -18.68
C SER A 174 22.53 22.54 -18.18
N LEU A 175 23.00 21.74 -19.15
CA LEU A 175 23.92 20.62 -18.98
C LEU A 175 24.91 20.69 -20.15
N SER A 176 26.21 20.81 -19.85
CA SER A 176 27.29 20.85 -20.83
C SER A 176 28.38 19.87 -20.41
N GLU A 177 28.70 18.92 -21.28
CA GLU A 177 29.80 17.99 -21.09
C GLU A 177 31.02 18.48 -21.89
N GLN A 178 32.12 18.74 -21.19
CA GLN A 178 33.41 19.10 -21.80
C GLN A 178 34.42 17.97 -21.58
N ALA A 179 35.51 17.96 -22.35
CA ALA A 179 36.55 16.94 -22.21
C ALA A 179 37.15 16.98 -20.78
N GLY A 180 36.74 16.02 -19.94
CA GLY A 180 37.21 15.87 -18.56
C GLY A 180 36.39 16.58 -17.47
N SER A 181 35.31 17.29 -17.80
CA SER A 181 34.44 17.92 -16.78
C SER A 181 32.98 18.03 -17.23
N THR A 182 32.07 18.03 -16.26
CA THR A 182 30.64 18.27 -16.48
C THR A 182 30.27 19.61 -15.85
N GLU A 183 29.55 20.45 -16.59
CA GLU A 183 28.98 21.70 -16.07
C GLU A 183 27.45 21.63 -16.09
N GLU A 184 26.83 21.96 -14.96
CA GLU A 184 25.37 21.96 -14.81
C GLU A 184 24.91 23.21 -14.08
N THR A 185 23.78 23.80 -14.52
CA THR A 185 23.18 24.95 -13.84
C THR A 185 21.78 24.64 -13.34
N TRP A 186 21.55 24.88 -12.04
CA TRP A 186 20.26 24.79 -11.38
C TRP A 186 19.76 26.19 -10.99
N THR A 187 18.48 26.47 -11.24
CA THR A 187 17.88 27.78 -10.94
C THR A 187 16.63 27.63 -10.10
N MET A 188 16.51 28.48 -9.07
CA MET A 188 15.35 28.62 -8.22
C MET A 188 15.02 30.10 -8.01
N ASP A 189 14.00 30.55 -8.73
CA ASP A 189 13.52 31.95 -8.71
C ASP A 189 12.51 32.22 -7.60
N HIS A 190 12.13 31.18 -6.84
CA HIS A 190 11.20 31.28 -5.72
C HIS A 190 11.92 31.14 -4.37
N PRO A 191 11.48 31.85 -3.32
CA PRO A 191 12.12 31.83 -2.01
C PRO A 191 12.27 30.40 -1.46
N GLN A 192 13.47 30.07 -0.99
CA GLN A 192 13.82 28.82 -0.31
C GLN A 192 14.41 29.12 1.08
N GLU A 193 14.25 28.20 2.03
CA GLU A 193 14.93 28.30 3.33
C GLU A 193 16.46 28.10 3.22
N GLU A 194 16.92 27.33 2.24
CA GLU A 194 18.34 27.02 2.04
C GLU A 194 18.66 26.53 0.62
N ILE A 195 19.95 26.37 0.28
CA ILE A 195 20.43 25.77 -0.98
C ILE A 195 21.04 24.40 -0.70
N TYR A 196 20.49 23.36 -1.35
CA TYR A 196 21.01 22.00 -1.32
C TYR A 196 21.85 21.72 -2.57
N LEU A 197 22.93 20.97 -2.41
CA LEU A 197 23.70 20.43 -3.51
C LEU A 197 24.15 19.00 -3.22
N ILE A 198 23.71 18.09 -4.07
CA ILE A 198 24.11 16.69 -4.05
C ILE A 198 24.85 16.42 -5.36
N ALA A 199 25.97 15.70 -5.33
CA ALA A 199 26.64 15.28 -6.56
C ALA A 199 27.33 13.93 -6.41
N ALA A 200 27.30 13.11 -7.45
CA ALA A 200 27.94 11.79 -7.49
C ALA A 200 28.06 11.30 -8.95
N PRO A 201 28.78 10.21 -9.22
CA PRO A 201 28.72 9.52 -10.51
C PRO A 201 27.37 8.79 -10.67
N PHE A 202 26.33 9.53 -11.05
CA PHE A 202 24.97 9.01 -11.19
C PHE A 202 24.68 8.51 -12.61
N THR A 203 23.94 7.41 -12.69
CA THR A 203 23.12 7.05 -13.86
C THR A 203 21.77 7.75 -13.74
N GLU A 204 21.43 8.58 -14.73
CA GLU A 204 20.22 9.39 -14.75
C GLU A 204 19.13 8.74 -15.62
N TYR A 205 17.90 8.76 -15.11
CA TYR A 205 16.69 8.38 -15.83
C TYR A 205 15.68 9.51 -15.71
N GLN A 206 14.91 9.75 -16.77
CA GLN A 206 13.95 10.85 -16.82
C GLN A 206 12.65 10.46 -17.52
N GLU A 207 11.54 11.04 -17.07
CA GLU A 207 10.23 10.93 -17.70
C GLU A 207 9.44 12.25 -17.51
N GLN A 208 8.39 12.45 -18.29
CA GLN A 208 7.49 13.60 -18.14
C GLN A 208 6.19 13.18 -17.47
N ALA A 209 5.86 13.82 -16.35
CA ALA A 209 4.61 13.66 -15.64
C ALA A 209 3.75 14.94 -15.78
N GLY A 210 3.02 15.03 -16.89
CA GLY A 210 2.25 16.23 -17.21
C GLY A 210 3.16 17.43 -17.51
N GLN A 211 3.18 18.42 -16.61
CA GLN A 211 4.07 19.60 -16.71
C GLN A 211 5.32 19.49 -15.83
N VAL A 212 5.47 18.38 -15.09
CA VAL A 212 6.56 18.18 -14.16
C VAL A 212 7.52 17.15 -14.73
N GLU A 213 8.80 17.49 -14.75
CA GLU A 213 9.86 16.55 -15.09
C GLU A 213 10.14 15.62 -13.90
N THR A 214 10.11 14.31 -14.11
CA THR A 214 10.45 13.32 -13.08
C THR A 214 11.83 12.74 -13.39
N LEU A 215 12.67 12.67 -12.37
CA LEU A 215 14.06 12.20 -12.48
C LEU A 215 14.34 11.09 -11.47
N ALA A 216 15.23 10.17 -11.84
CA ALA A 216 15.83 9.21 -10.93
C ALA A 216 17.35 9.18 -11.13
N PHE A 217 18.11 9.50 -10.09
CA PHE A 217 19.56 9.45 -10.05
C PHE A 217 19.99 8.24 -9.24
N LEU A 218 20.49 7.21 -9.91
CA LEU A 218 20.97 5.97 -9.29
C LEU A 218 22.49 5.90 -9.35
N ARG A 219 23.12 5.36 -8.32
CA ARG A 219 24.58 5.20 -8.27
C ARG A 219 25.08 4.03 -9.10
N GLN A 220 24.17 3.10 -9.44
CA GLN A 220 24.40 1.98 -10.34
C GLN A 220 23.24 1.90 -11.33
N PRO A 221 23.48 1.51 -12.59
CA PRO A 221 22.40 1.34 -13.56
C PRO A 221 21.38 0.29 -13.09
N ASP A 222 20.12 0.71 -12.91
CA ASP A 222 18.98 -0.15 -12.63
C ASP A 222 17.70 0.46 -13.24
N PRO A 223 17.47 0.25 -14.56
CA PRO A 223 16.32 0.83 -15.27
C PRO A 223 14.97 0.39 -14.69
N ALA A 224 14.89 -0.84 -14.17
CA ALA A 224 13.67 -1.39 -13.61
C ALA A 224 13.29 -0.68 -12.29
N LEU A 225 14.27 -0.44 -11.43
CA LEU A 225 14.06 0.34 -10.20
C LEU A 225 13.70 1.79 -10.52
N ALA A 226 14.45 2.43 -11.42
CA ALA A 226 14.19 3.80 -11.84
C ALA A 226 12.75 3.97 -12.35
N ARG A 227 12.29 3.06 -13.22
CA ARG A 227 10.93 3.09 -13.77
C ARG A 227 9.85 3.00 -12.69
N LYS A 228 10.02 2.12 -11.69
CA LYS A 228 9.05 2.01 -10.57
C LYS A 228 8.88 3.34 -9.84
N TYR A 229 9.99 4.06 -9.62
CA TYR A 229 9.97 5.34 -8.94
C TYR A 229 9.45 6.49 -9.80
N LEU A 230 9.79 6.52 -11.10
CA LEU A 230 9.25 7.48 -12.06
C LEU A 230 7.73 7.34 -12.19
N ASP A 231 7.23 6.11 -12.37
CA ASP A 231 5.78 5.81 -12.42
C ASP A 231 5.08 6.25 -11.12
N ALA A 232 5.65 5.91 -9.97
CA ALA A 232 5.08 6.30 -8.68
C ALA A 232 5.10 7.81 -8.47
N THR A 233 6.18 8.50 -8.85
CA THR A 233 6.25 9.97 -8.79
C THR A 233 5.14 10.60 -9.61
N ALA A 234 4.96 10.16 -10.85
CA ALA A 234 3.94 10.69 -11.73
C ALA A 234 2.53 10.52 -11.15
N GLN A 235 2.22 9.34 -10.62
CA GLN A 235 0.92 9.05 -10.00
C GLN A 235 0.67 9.91 -8.76
N TYR A 236 1.64 10.00 -7.84
CA TYR A 236 1.46 10.76 -6.60
C TYR A 236 1.41 12.27 -6.86
N ILE A 237 2.23 12.80 -7.76
CA ILE A 237 2.16 14.20 -8.15
C ILE A 237 0.78 14.53 -8.72
N GLU A 238 0.23 13.68 -9.59
CA GLU A 238 -1.09 13.91 -10.18
C GLU A 238 -2.22 13.81 -9.14
N MET A 239 -2.17 12.85 -8.22
CA MET A 239 -3.13 12.74 -7.11
C MET A 239 -3.13 14.02 -6.25
N TYR A 240 -1.95 14.47 -5.82
CA TYR A 240 -1.84 15.69 -5.00
C TYR A 240 -2.15 16.96 -5.80
N ARG A 241 -1.88 16.98 -7.11
CA ARG A 241 -2.26 18.09 -7.98
C ARG A 241 -3.76 18.29 -8.01
N GLN A 242 -4.53 17.20 -8.11
CA GLN A 242 -5.99 17.25 -8.09
C GLN A 242 -6.52 17.63 -6.70
N LEU A 243 -5.90 17.14 -5.64
CA LEU A 243 -6.33 17.40 -4.27
C LEU A 243 -6.02 18.83 -3.81
N ILE A 244 -4.81 19.33 -4.04
CA ILE A 244 -4.27 20.56 -3.44
C ILE A 244 -4.06 21.68 -4.48
N GLY A 245 -3.56 21.33 -5.67
CA GLY A 245 -3.23 22.30 -6.72
C GLY A 245 -1.89 22.02 -7.39
N PRO A 246 -1.48 22.85 -8.37
CA PRO A 246 -0.28 22.63 -9.18
C PRO A 246 0.96 22.31 -8.34
N TYR A 247 1.81 21.40 -8.82
CA TYR A 247 3.07 21.09 -8.16
C TYR A 247 3.95 22.35 -8.06
N PRO A 248 4.59 22.64 -6.90
CA PRO A 248 5.27 23.92 -6.70
C PRO A 248 6.56 24.11 -7.49
N TYR A 249 7.17 23.04 -8.00
CA TYR A 249 8.45 23.08 -8.70
C TYR A 249 8.31 22.59 -10.15
N GLN A 250 9.39 22.69 -10.93
CA GLN A 250 9.41 22.22 -12.33
C GLN A 250 9.80 20.73 -12.45
N LYS A 251 10.49 20.19 -11.45
CA LYS A 251 10.91 18.79 -11.40
C LYS A 251 10.75 18.17 -10.02
N PHE A 252 10.62 16.85 -9.97
CA PHE A 252 10.83 16.05 -8.77
C PHE A 252 11.85 14.95 -9.06
N ALA A 253 12.86 14.78 -8.20
CA ALA A 253 13.87 13.73 -8.37
C ALA A 253 13.90 12.73 -7.21
N LEU A 254 13.97 11.43 -7.52
CA LEU A 254 14.56 10.45 -6.61
C LEU A 254 16.08 10.52 -6.75
N VAL A 255 16.80 10.57 -5.63
CA VAL A 255 18.27 10.52 -5.60
C VAL A 255 18.73 9.41 -4.67
N GLU A 256 19.50 8.46 -5.18
CA GLU A 256 20.16 7.42 -4.39
C GLU A 256 21.36 8.01 -3.63
N ASN A 257 21.38 7.84 -2.32
CA ASN A 257 22.45 8.33 -1.48
C ASN A 257 23.60 7.32 -1.35
N PHE A 258 24.76 7.75 -0.84
CA PHE A 258 25.90 6.86 -0.53
C PHE A 258 25.92 6.36 0.92
N TRP A 259 24.92 6.72 1.74
CA TRP A 259 24.65 6.12 3.04
C TRP A 259 23.15 5.99 3.28
N GLU A 260 22.74 5.21 4.28
CA GLU A 260 21.32 5.00 4.55
C GLU A 260 20.65 6.28 5.06
N THR A 261 19.67 6.79 4.31
CA THR A 261 18.88 7.99 4.62
C THR A 261 17.42 7.87 4.17
N GLY A 262 16.59 8.81 4.61
CA GLY A 262 15.26 9.07 4.07
C GLY A 262 14.90 10.55 4.26
N TYR A 263 15.40 11.41 3.38
CA TYR A 263 15.21 12.86 3.47
C TYR A 263 14.31 13.40 2.36
N GLY A 264 13.25 14.13 2.72
CA GLY A 264 12.48 14.96 1.79
C GLY A 264 13.06 16.36 1.66
N MET A 265 13.45 16.72 0.45
CA MET A 265 13.99 18.03 0.10
C MET A 265 13.01 18.77 -0.83
N PRO A 266 13.15 20.10 -1.00
CA PRO A 266 12.37 20.81 -2.01
C PRO A 266 12.76 20.31 -3.41
N SER A 267 11.80 19.78 -4.15
CA SER A 267 11.93 19.20 -5.51
C SER A 267 12.72 17.89 -5.65
N PHE A 268 13.09 17.21 -4.56
CA PHE A 268 13.68 15.87 -4.64
C PHE A 268 13.67 15.14 -3.29
N THR A 269 13.94 13.83 -3.28
CA THR A 269 14.17 13.06 -2.06
C THR A 269 15.46 12.27 -2.15
N LEU A 270 16.17 12.17 -1.03
CA LEU A 270 17.46 11.48 -0.90
C LEU A 270 17.30 10.23 -0.05
N LEU A 271 17.33 9.07 -0.69
CA LEU A 271 17.05 7.77 -0.07
C LEU A 271 18.29 6.88 -0.07
N GLY A 272 18.47 6.12 1.01
CA GLY A 272 19.58 5.18 1.16
C GLY A 272 19.57 4.04 0.14
N PRO A 273 20.74 3.47 -0.20
CA PRO A 273 20.84 2.44 -1.21
C PRO A 273 20.04 1.18 -0.83
N GLN A 274 20.02 0.74 0.43
CA GLN A 274 19.15 -0.38 0.80
C GLN A 274 17.69 0.02 0.84
N VAL A 275 17.39 1.22 1.34
CA VAL A 275 16.02 1.73 1.47
C VAL A 275 15.29 1.77 0.12
N ILE A 276 15.92 2.29 -0.94
CA ILE A 276 15.23 2.41 -2.24
C ILE A 276 14.82 1.07 -2.84
N ARG A 277 15.44 -0.03 -2.42
CA ARG A 277 15.16 -1.37 -2.96
C ARG A 277 14.01 -2.06 -2.25
N PHE A 278 13.49 -1.51 -1.16
CA PHE A 278 12.35 -2.09 -0.45
C PHE A 278 11.00 -1.75 -1.12
N PRO A 279 10.21 -2.75 -1.58
CA PRO A 279 8.98 -2.49 -2.34
C PRO A 279 7.93 -1.66 -1.59
N PHE A 280 7.87 -1.78 -0.26
CA PHE A 280 6.87 -1.08 0.56
C PHE A 280 7.12 0.43 0.65
N ILE A 281 8.33 0.92 0.33
CA ILE A 281 8.68 2.36 0.40
C ILE A 281 7.82 3.18 -0.54
N LEU A 282 7.55 2.66 -1.75
CA LEU A 282 6.68 3.30 -2.75
C LEU A 282 5.26 3.56 -2.25
N ARG A 283 4.79 2.84 -1.22
CA ARG A 283 3.43 2.93 -0.67
C ARG A 283 3.39 3.35 0.80
N SER A 284 4.52 3.84 1.32
CA SER A 284 4.64 4.31 2.70
C SER A 284 5.33 5.66 2.74
N SER A 285 6.66 5.70 2.91
CA SER A 285 7.39 6.97 3.09
C SER A 285 7.53 7.78 1.81
N TYR A 286 7.65 7.16 0.64
CA TYR A 286 7.86 7.89 -0.62
C TYR A 286 6.75 8.92 -0.96
N PRO A 287 5.46 8.56 -0.91
CA PRO A 287 4.38 9.54 -1.14
C PRO A 287 4.32 10.64 -0.09
N HIS A 288 4.81 10.39 1.14
CA HIS A 288 4.95 11.39 2.20
C HIS A 288 5.99 12.45 1.83
N GLU A 289 7.17 12.02 1.37
CA GLU A 289 8.25 12.93 0.94
C GLU A 289 7.85 13.73 -0.30
N ILE A 290 7.11 13.13 -1.24
CA ILE A 290 6.54 13.88 -2.39
C ILE A 290 5.59 14.96 -1.88
N LEU A 291 4.67 14.62 -0.96
CA LEU A 291 3.68 15.57 -0.46
C LEU A 291 4.29 16.74 0.31
N HIS A 292 5.44 16.56 0.97
CA HIS A 292 6.17 17.66 1.61
C HIS A 292 6.52 18.81 0.66
N ASN A 293 6.53 18.56 -0.64
CA ASN A 293 6.71 19.61 -1.64
C ASN A 293 5.58 20.64 -1.63
N TRP A 294 4.34 20.28 -1.26
CA TRP A 294 3.27 21.25 -0.98
C TRP A 294 3.34 21.76 0.45
N TRP A 295 3.57 20.89 1.44
CA TRP A 295 3.53 21.23 2.86
C TRP A 295 4.91 21.05 3.52
N GLY A 296 5.53 22.15 3.96
CA GLY A 296 6.87 22.15 4.57
C GLY A 296 7.95 22.66 3.61
N ASN A 297 7.88 22.31 2.32
CA ASN A 297 8.78 22.87 1.29
C ASN A 297 8.08 23.87 0.35
N GLY A 298 6.78 23.73 0.13
CA GLY A 298 5.98 24.61 -0.74
C GLY A 298 5.24 25.71 0.01
N VAL A 299 4.66 25.39 1.16
CA VAL A 299 4.20 26.33 2.19
C VAL A 299 5.05 26.03 3.42
N TYR A 300 5.89 26.98 3.80
CA TYR A 300 6.86 26.79 4.87
C TYR A 300 6.19 26.89 6.24
N VAL A 301 6.79 26.25 7.22
CA VAL A 301 6.27 26.20 8.59
C VAL A 301 6.95 27.26 9.44
N ASP A 302 6.19 28.08 10.15
CA ASP A 302 6.77 28.80 11.29
C ASP A 302 7.02 27.84 12.44
N TYR A 303 8.21 27.26 12.47
CA TYR A 303 8.58 26.35 13.54
C TYR A 303 8.52 27.01 14.92
N ALA A 304 8.58 28.34 15.09
CA ALA A 304 8.44 28.95 16.41
C ALA A 304 7.00 28.79 16.97
N SER A 305 6.01 28.68 16.09
CA SER A 305 4.59 28.55 16.41
C SER A 305 4.05 27.12 16.39
N GLY A 306 4.86 26.13 16.01
CA GLY A 306 4.48 24.71 15.96
C GLY A 306 4.45 24.13 14.55
N ASN A 307 4.87 22.87 14.40
CA ASN A 307 4.95 22.20 13.11
C ASN A 307 3.63 21.51 12.72
N TRP A 308 2.77 22.23 11.99
CA TRP A 308 1.50 21.71 11.47
C TRP A 308 1.65 20.78 10.25
N ALA A 309 2.70 20.97 9.45
CA ALA A 309 2.85 20.30 8.16
C ALA A 309 3.08 18.79 8.29
N GLU A 310 3.81 18.33 9.31
CA GLU A 310 4.07 16.89 9.52
C GLU A 310 2.78 16.10 9.73
N GLY A 311 1.87 16.60 10.57
CA GLY A 311 0.59 15.95 10.83
C GLY A 311 -0.36 16.01 9.63
N LEU A 312 -0.40 17.15 8.92
CA LEU A 312 -1.19 17.26 7.69
C LEU A 312 -0.67 16.32 6.60
N THR A 313 0.65 16.25 6.43
CA THR A 313 1.30 15.35 5.45
C THR A 313 1.02 13.91 5.80
N SER A 314 1.13 13.53 7.07
CA SER A 314 0.76 12.19 7.55
C SER A 314 -0.71 11.85 7.31
N TYR A 315 -1.61 12.85 7.41
CA TYR A 315 -3.03 12.66 7.15
C TYR A 315 -3.31 12.43 5.66
N LEU A 316 -2.71 13.25 4.81
CA LEU A 316 -2.95 13.27 3.37
C LEU A 316 -2.09 12.28 2.57
N ALA A 317 -1.10 11.63 3.19
CA ALA A 317 -0.30 10.55 2.60
C ALA A 317 -0.53 9.23 3.34
N ASP A 318 0.00 9.10 4.57
CA ASP A 318 0.04 7.81 5.28
C ASP A 318 -1.37 7.29 5.62
N HIS A 319 -2.21 8.14 6.20
CA HIS A 319 -3.60 7.79 6.51
C HIS A 319 -4.43 7.66 5.24
N LEU A 320 -4.31 8.58 4.28
CA LEU A 320 -5.07 8.53 3.04
C LEU A 320 -4.84 7.23 2.26
N LEU A 321 -3.59 6.76 2.14
CA LEU A 321 -3.30 5.48 1.48
C LEU A 321 -3.92 4.29 2.22
N LYS A 322 -4.04 4.37 3.55
CA LYS A 322 -4.76 3.38 4.34
C LYS A 322 -6.28 3.51 4.19
N GLU A 323 -6.81 4.72 4.07
CA GLU A 323 -8.21 4.96 3.76
C GLU A 323 -8.59 4.38 2.39
N GLN A 324 -7.75 4.57 1.36
CA GLN A 324 -7.91 3.95 0.03
C GLN A 324 -7.95 2.41 0.08
N GLN A 325 -7.30 1.80 1.08
CA GLN A 325 -7.29 0.35 1.32
C GLN A 325 -8.45 -0.12 2.23
N GLY A 326 -9.38 0.77 2.61
CA GLY A 326 -10.44 0.46 3.58
C GLY A 326 -9.95 0.33 5.03
N GLN A 327 -8.70 0.70 5.30
CA GLN A 327 -8.02 0.59 6.60
C GLN A 327 -7.97 1.93 7.36
N GLY A 328 -8.74 2.94 6.94
CA GLY A 328 -8.70 4.29 7.54
C GLY A 328 -9.05 4.32 9.03
N ALA A 329 -10.12 3.62 9.45
CA ALA A 329 -10.51 3.53 10.86
C ALA A 329 -9.47 2.77 11.70
N GLN A 330 -8.87 1.72 11.14
CA GLN A 330 -7.78 0.99 11.80
C GLN A 330 -6.57 1.91 12.03
N TYR A 331 -6.18 2.69 11.03
CA TYR A 331 -5.03 3.61 11.15
C TYR A 331 -5.27 4.69 12.21
N ARG A 332 -6.49 5.23 12.29
CA ARG A 332 -6.87 6.19 13.35
C ARG A 332 -6.84 5.53 14.73
N ARG A 333 -7.40 4.34 14.89
CA ARG A 333 -7.29 3.57 16.14
C ARG A 333 -5.84 3.36 16.56
N GLU A 334 -4.97 2.94 15.63
CA GLU A 334 -3.53 2.76 15.89
C GLU A 334 -2.85 4.08 16.29
N THR A 335 -3.30 5.21 15.73
CA THR A 335 -2.83 6.55 16.09
C THR A 335 -3.24 6.93 17.52
N LEU A 336 -4.50 6.73 17.89
CA LEU A 336 -5.00 6.99 19.24
C LEU A 336 -4.39 6.03 20.27
N GLN A 337 -4.18 4.77 19.90
CA GLN A 337 -3.48 3.79 20.72
C GLN A 337 -2.06 4.26 21.05
N LYS A 338 -1.29 4.75 20.08
CA LYS A 338 0.07 5.27 20.34
C LYS A 338 0.05 6.42 21.36
N TYR A 339 -0.94 7.30 21.30
CA TYR A 339 -1.09 8.36 22.29
C TYR A 339 -1.41 7.78 23.68
N ALA A 340 -2.33 6.80 23.77
CA ALA A 340 -2.67 6.13 25.04
C ALA A 340 -1.48 5.35 25.65
N ASP A 341 -0.70 4.66 24.81
CA ASP A 341 0.42 3.81 25.23
C ASP A 341 1.67 4.63 25.63
N TYR A 342 1.97 5.72 24.91
CA TYR A 342 3.25 6.44 25.05
C TYR A 342 3.18 7.81 25.72
N VAL A 343 2.00 8.46 25.79
CA VAL A 343 1.89 9.82 26.35
C VAL A 343 1.35 9.74 27.78
N ARG A 344 2.25 9.94 28.75
CA ARG A 344 1.96 9.98 30.19
C ARG A 344 2.01 11.40 30.73
N GLU A 345 1.69 11.55 32.01
CA GLU A 345 1.79 12.84 32.71
C GLU A 345 3.21 13.43 32.59
N GLY A 346 3.30 14.70 32.18
CA GLY A 346 4.58 15.38 31.93
C GLY A 346 5.21 15.14 30.55
N GLN A 347 4.68 14.22 29.74
CA GLN A 347 5.17 13.95 28.37
C GLN A 347 4.28 14.57 27.27
N ASP A 348 3.08 15.02 27.62
CA ASP A 348 2.19 15.72 26.70
C ASP A 348 2.52 17.22 26.61
N PHE A 349 2.25 17.83 25.45
CA PHE A 349 2.57 19.24 25.18
C PHE A 349 1.63 19.85 24.12
N PRO A 350 1.45 21.18 24.11
CA PRO A 350 0.72 21.88 23.06
C PRO A 350 1.36 21.68 21.69
N LEU A 351 0.58 21.62 20.61
CA LEU A 351 1.12 21.51 19.26
C LEU A 351 1.99 22.73 18.88
N THR A 352 1.78 23.87 19.55
CA THR A 352 2.62 25.07 19.38
C THR A 352 4.08 24.87 19.81
N GLU A 353 4.37 23.84 20.62
CA GLU A 353 5.72 23.48 21.04
C GLU A 353 6.37 22.40 20.16
N PHE A 354 5.59 21.77 19.27
CA PHE A 354 6.11 20.73 18.40
C PHE A 354 7.10 21.28 17.37
N ARG A 355 8.28 20.67 17.25
CA ARG A 355 9.31 21.02 16.24
C ARG A 355 9.64 19.84 15.35
N SER A 356 9.95 18.72 15.99
CA SER A 356 10.28 17.45 15.36
C SER A 356 10.11 16.32 16.36
N ARG A 357 9.93 15.09 15.88
CA ARG A 357 9.98 13.91 16.75
C ARG A 357 11.38 13.68 17.31
N HIS A 358 11.45 13.23 18.55
CA HIS A 358 12.66 12.68 19.17
C HIS A 358 12.37 11.52 20.13
N SER A 359 11.10 11.16 20.33
CA SER A 359 10.65 10.02 21.12
C SER A 359 9.28 9.54 20.64
N ALA A 360 8.85 8.34 21.07
CA ALA A 360 7.53 7.82 20.76
C ALA A 360 6.39 8.75 21.23
N ALA A 361 6.56 9.39 22.40
CA ALA A 361 5.60 10.37 22.93
C ALA A 361 5.49 11.60 22.03
N THR A 362 6.63 12.20 21.64
CA THR A 362 6.61 13.37 20.75
C THR A 362 6.07 13.06 19.36
N GLN A 363 6.25 11.83 18.88
CA GLN A 363 5.62 11.38 17.64
C GLN A 363 4.10 11.26 17.81
N ALA A 364 3.62 10.63 18.89
CA ALA A 364 2.20 10.46 19.14
C ALA A 364 1.46 11.80 19.26
N VAL A 365 2.08 12.81 19.89
CA VAL A 365 1.54 14.17 19.96
C VAL A 365 1.71 14.90 18.62
N GLY A 366 2.95 15.14 18.18
CA GLY A 366 3.22 16.01 17.04
C GLY A 366 2.68 15.51 15.70
N TYR A 367 2.75 14.21 15.44
CA TYR A 367 2.16 13.60 14.24
C TYR A 367 0.71 13.17 14.50
N GLY A 368 0.48 12.39 15.55
CA GLY A 368 -0.81 11.74 15.78
C GLY A 368 -1.94 12.70 16.13
N LYS A 369 -1.73 13.60 17.11
CA LYS A 369 -2.74 14.60 17.48
C LYS A 369 -3.01 15.60 16.36
N THR A 370 -1.97 16.06 15.67
CA THR A 370 -2.10 16.96 14.51
C THR A 370 -2.84 16.28 13.34
N LEU A 371 -2.58 15.00 13.06
CA LEU A 371 -3.33 14.23 12.07
C LEU A 371 -4.82 14.16 12.44
N MET A 372 -5.13 13.82 13.69
CA MET A 372 -6.51 13.74 14.16
C MET A 372 -7.20 15.11 14.21
N LEU A 373 -6.48 16.21 14.45
CA LEU A 373 -6.99 17.57 14.30
C LEU A 373 -7.55 17.80 12.89
N PHE A 374 -6.76 17.51 11.85
CA PHE A 374 -7.22 17.66 10.46
C PHE A 374 -8.31 16.66 10.08
N HIS A 375 -8.29 15.46 10.66
CA HIS A 375 -9.36 14.49 10.48
C HIS A 375 -10.71 14.95 11.05
N MET A 376 -10.72 15.43 12.30
CA MET A 376 -11.91 16.01 12.93
C MET A 376 -12.38 17.25 12.18
N LEU A 377 -11.45 18.08 11.69
CA LEU A 377 -11.78 19.24 10.87
C LEU A 377 -12.46 18.82 9.55
N ARG A 378 -11.95 17.79 8.86
CA ARG A 378 -12.65 17.20 7.69
C ARG A 378 -14.03 16.68 8.05
N GLN A 379 -14.23 16.06 9.23
CA GLN A 379 -15.57 15.61 9.67
C GLN A 379 -16.53 16.79 9.76
N GLN A 380 -16.10 17.86 10.43
CA GLN A 380 -16.93 19.02 10.71
C GLN A 380 -17.30 19.80 9.43
N LEU A 381 -16.38 19.87 8.47
CA LEU A 381 -16.56 20.66 7.24
C LEU A 381 -17.15 19.85 6.08
N GLY A 382 -16.94 18.53 6.06
CA GLY A 382 -17.15 17.71 4.88
C GLY A 382 -16.03 17.84 3.85
N ASP A 383 -15.99 16.89 2.91
CA ASP A 383 -14.86 16.73 1.99
C ASP A 383 -14.69 17.93 1.04
N SER A 384 -15.79 18.51 0.55
CA SER A 384 -15.77 19.65 -0.37
C SER A 384 -15.05 20.86 0.22
N ASP A 385 -15.48 21.31 1.39
CA ASP A 385 -14.97 22.54 1.99
C ASP A 385 -13.56 22.32 2.56
N PHE A 386 -13.28 21.12 3.06
CA PHE A 386 -11.93 20.73 3.46
C PHE A 386 -10.95 20.80 2.29
N ILE A 387 -11.30 20.24 1.13
CA ILE A 387 -10.48 20.31 -0.09
C ILE A 387 -10.29 21.76 -0.54
N GLN A 388 -11.37 22.54 -0.60
CA GLN A 388 -11.29 23.95 -0.99
C GLN A 388 -10.41 24.77 -0.03
N ALA A 389 -10.44 24.47 1.27
CA ALA A 389 -9.58 25.11 2.26
C ALA A 389 -8.10 24.76 2.05
N LEU A 390 -7.76 23.49 1.78
CA LEU A 390 -6.39 23.09 1.42
C LEU A 390 -5.92 23.82 0.15
N GLN A 391 -6.75 23.87 -0.88
CA GLN A 391 -6.43 24.55 -2.14
C GLN A 391 -6.23 26.05 -1.95
N ARG A 392 -7.04 26.68 -1.09
CA ARG A 392 -6.92 28.10 -0.77
C ARG A 392 -5.67 28.40 0.05
N LEU A 393 -5.40 27.60 1.09
CA LEU A 393 -4.20 27.71 1.93
C LEU A 393 -2.94 27.63 1.06
N TYR A 394 -2.87 26.61 0.21
CA TYR A 394 -1.75 26.45 -0.72
C TYR A 394 -1.61 27.65 -1.66
N ARG A 395 -2.71 28.12 -2.28
CA ARG A 395 -2.67 29.24 -3.22
C ARG A 395 -2.24 30.56 -2.55
N GLN A 396 -2.66 30.81 -1.31
CA GLN A 396 -2.38 32.04 -0.60
C GLN A 396 -0.94 32.09 -0.05
N HIS A 397 -0.43 30.95 0.44
CA HIS A 397 0.83 30.90 1.20
C HIS A 397 1.96 30.14 0.49
N ARG A 398 1.83 29.86 -0.80
CA ARG A 398 2.92 29.24 -1.59
C ARG A 398 4.20 30.09 -1.50
N PHE A 399 5.28 29.46 -1.10
CA PHE A 399 6.61 29.99 -0.79
C PHE A 399 6.62 31.07 0.31
N GLN A 400 5.69 30.96 1.26
CA GLN A 400 5.62 31.80 2.44
C GLN A 400 5.66 30.94 3.71
N VAL A 401 6.10 31.53 4.81
CA VAL A 401 6.10 30.91 6.14
C VAL A 401 4.72 31.09 6.75
N THR A 402 4.15 30.00 7.29
CA THR A 402 2.79 29.95 7.80
C THR A 402 2.69 29.25 9.14
N ASP A 403 1.86 29.78 10.02
CA ASP A 403 1.58 29.25 11.35
C ASP A 403 0.18 28.60 11.46
N PHE A 404 -0.14 28.05 12.63
CA PHE A 404 -1.47 27.48 12.89
C PHE A 404 -2.62 28.50 12.85
N GLN A 405 -2.36 29.79 13.12
CA GLN A 405 -3.39 30.81 13.13
C GLN A 405 -3.85 31.09 11.70
N GLU A 406 -2.92 31.28 10.77
CA GLU A 406 -3.21 31.47 9.35
C GLU A 406 -3.92 30.25 8.73
N VAL A 407 -3.55 29.02 9.16
CA VAL A 407 -4.28 27.80 8.80
C VAL A 407 -5.72 27.87 9.30
N ALA A 408 -5.93 28.20 10.58
CA ALA A 408 -7.27 28.31 11.17
C ALA A 408 -8.13 29.38 10.47
N GLU A 409 -7.55 30.54 10.15
CA GLU A 409 -8.21 31.64 9.46
C GLU A 409 -8.63 31.24 8.04
N THR A 410 -7.75 30.57 7.30
CA THR A 410 -8.04 30.11 5.94
C THR A 410 -9.21 29.13 5.92
N PHE A 411 -9.19 28.13 6.82
CA PHE A 411 -10.27 27.16 6.94
C PHE A 411 -11.58 27.80 7.41
N SER A 412 -11.52 28.78 8.32
CA SER A 412 -12.72 29.53 8.76
C SER A 412 -13.35 30.33 7.62
N GLN A 413 -12.52 30.94 6.77
CA GLN A 413 -12.99 31.74 5.63
C GLN A 413 -13.65 30.89 4.54
N VAL A 414 -13.15 29.68 4.27
CA VAL A 414 -13.74 28.80 3.24
C VAL A 414 -15.02 28.17 3.73
N SER A 415 -15.04 27.67 4.97
CA SER A 415 -16.20 26.99 5.53
C SER A 415 -17.30 27.92 6.02
N GLU A 416 -17.03 29.23 6.11
CA GLU A 416 -17.88 30.22 6.77
C GLU A 416 -18.22 29.85 8.24
N GLN A 417 -17.37 29.05 8.89
CA GLN A 417 -17.50 28.65 10.30
C GLN A 417 -16.39 29.27 11.17
N PRO A 418 -16.69 29.73 12.40
CA PRO A 418 -15.66 30.26 13.31
C PRO A 418 -14.87 29.12 13.98
N LEU A 419 -13.70 28.76 13.42
CA LEU A 419 -12.90 27.62 13.89
C LEU A 419 -11.85 27.97 14.96
N GLN A 420 -11.76 29.23 15.41
CA GLN A 420 -10.74 29.66 16.37
C GLN A 420 -10.85 28.91 17.70
N ALA A 421 -12.07 28.63 18.18
CA ALA A 421 -12.27 27.85 19.40
C ALA A 421 -11.79 26.40 19.24
N PHE A 422 -12.02 25.79 18.08
CA PHE A 422 -11.57 24.45 17.74
C PHE A 422 -10.04 24.36 17.73
N PHE A 423 -9.38 25.27 16.99
CA PHE A 423 -7.92 25.31 16.94
C PHE A 423 -7.31 25.61 18.31
N LYS A 424 -7.88 26.55 19.06
CA LYS A 424 -7.41 26.83 20.43
C LYS A 424 -7.45 25.60 21.33
N GLN A 425 -8.56 24.86 21.34
CA GLN A 425 -8.70 23.66 22.17
C GLN A 425 -7.65 22.60 21.83
N TRP A 426 -7.41 22.36 20.54
CA TRP A 426 -6.62 21.22 20.08
C TRP A 426 -5.14 21.54 19.81
N VAL A 427 -4.81 22.80 19.48
CA VAL A 427 -3.43 23.25 19.18
C VAL A 427 -2.75 23.80 20.44
N GLU A 428 -3.43 24.62 21.24
CA GLU A 428 -2.86 25.22 22.46
C GLU A 428 -3.10 24.34 23.71
N GLY A 429 -4.14 23.52 23.71
CA GLY A 429 -4.49 22.66 24.84
C GLY A 429 -3.67 21.37 24.89
N THR A 430 -3.35 20.92 26.11
CA THR A 430 -2.81 19.57 26.39
C THR A 430 -3.91 18.61 26.81
N GLY A 431 -3.62 17.31 26.76
CA GLY A 431 -4.51 16.23 27.12
C GLY A 431 -5.38 15.72 25.97
N ALA A 432 -6.17 14.69 26.29
CA ALA A 432 -7.22 14.14 25.44
C ALA A 432 -8.43 13.77 26.32
N PRO A 433 -9.67 13.89 25.80
CA PRO A 433 -10.85 13.43 26.51
C PRO A 433 -10.84 11.90 26.67
N SER A 434 -11.48 11.40 27.72
CA SER A 434 -11.84 9.99 27.86
C SER A 434 -13.34 9.89 27.85
N LEU A 435 -13.93 9.01 27.04
CA LEU A 435 -15.37 8.89 26.89
C LEU A 435 -15.88 7.54 27.37
N GLY A 436 -17.16 7.49 27.76
CA GLY A 436 -17.84 6.23 28.07
C GLY A 436 -19.35 6.37 28.10
N ILE A 437 -20.05 5.26 27.87
CA ILE A 437 -21.50 5.13 28.09
C ILE A 437 -21.72 4.74 29.55
N ARG A 438 -22.34 5.62 30.35
CA ARG A 438 -22.70 5.30 31.74
C ARG A 438 -23.87 4.32 31.80
N GLU A 439 -24.90 4.58 31.01
CA GLU A 439 -26.12 3.78 30.96
C GLU A 439 -26.82 3.95 29.61
N ALA A 440 -27.53 2.91 29.17
CA ALA A 440 -28.40 2.96 28.00
C ALA A 440 -29.63 2.07 28.23
N HIS A 441 -30.80 2.58 27.89
CA HIS A 441 -32.10 1.94 28.11
C HIS A 441 -32.97 2.05 26.86
N VAL A 442 -33.73 1.00 26.59
CA VAL A 442 -34.67 0.95 25.48
C VAL A 442 -36.08 0.78 26.02
N LYS A 443 -37.01 1.62 25.58
CA LYS A 443 -38.43 1.54 25.91
C LYS A 443 -39.27 1.42 24.65
N SER A 444 -40.16 0.42 24.58
CA SER A 444 -41.14 0.33 23.49
C SER A 444 -42.14 1.49 23.57
N LEU A 445 -42.51 2.06 22.42
CA LEU A 445 -43.57 3.06 22.26
C LEU A 445 -44.74 2.45 21.46
N ASP A 446 -45.87 3.15 21.39
CA ASP A 446 -47.01 2.75 20.54
C ASP A 446 -46.64 2.68 19.05
N LYS A 447 -45.64 3.47 18.63
CA LYS A 447 -45.00 3.44 17.32
C LYS A 447 -43.48 3.57 17.50
N GLY A 448 -42.75 2.47 17.31
CA GLY A 448 -41.30 2.42 17.40
C GLY A 448 -40.76 2.28 18.83
N TYR A 449 -39.51 2.71 19.03
CA TYR A 449 -38.76 2.54 20.28
C TYR A 449 -38.11 3.84 20.70
N LEU A 450 -38.02 4.08 22.00
CA LEU A 450 -37.26 5.17 22.60
C LEU A 450 -35.94 4.62 23.15
N LEU A 451 -34.82 5.07 22.58
CA LEU A 451 -33.49 4.88 23.14
C LEU A 451 -33.13 6.09 24.01
N THR A 452 -32.76 5.83 25.26
CA THR A 452 -32.15 6.83 26.15
C THR A 452 -30.79 6.36 26.60
N ALA A 453 -29.76 7.19 26.48
CA ALA A 453 -28.43 6.85 26.95
C ALA A 453 -27.73 8.07 27.58
N THR A 454 -26.83 7.82 28.53
CA THR A 454 -26.01 8.87 29.13
C THR A 454 -24.55 8.65 28.75
N ILE A 455 -23.97 9.60 28.03
CA ILE A 455 -22.57 9.60 27.59
C ILE A 455 -21.78 10.59 28.44
N GLU A 456 -20.58 10.21 28.86
CA GLU A 456 -19.78 10.98 29.82
C GLU A 456 -18.34 11.21 29.35
N GLN A 457 -17.80 12.37 29.74
CA GLN A 457 -16.39 12.71 29.66
C GLN A 457 -15.70 12.42 31.01
N LEU A 458 -14.90 11.35 31.07
CA LEU A 458 -14.34 10.77 32.28
C LEU A 458 -13.05 11.45 32.77
N GLN A 459 -12.37 12.22 31.91
CA GLN A 459 -11.11 12.86 32.28
C GLN A 459 -11.31 13.91 33.38
N PRO A 460 -10.32 14.17 34.25
CA PRO A 460 -10.39 15.26 35.22
C PRO A 460 -10.37 16.64 34.53
N GLY A 461 -10.84 17.69 35.22
CA GLY A 461 -10.82 19.07 34.71
C GLY A 461 -12.01 19.45 33.83
N LYS A 462 -11.86 20.47 32.98
CA LYS A 462 -12.95 21.02 32.14
C LYS A 462 -13.39 20.02 31.05
N PRO A 463 -14.67 20.02 30.66
CA PRO A 463 -15.13 19.25 29.49
C PRO A 463 -14.51 19.82 28.20
N TYR A 464 -14.24 18.92 27.25
CA TYR A 464 -13.92 19.30 25.87
C TYR A 464 -15.21 19.58 25.12
N GLN A 465 -15.16 20.47 24.13
CA GLN A 465 -16.21 20.60 23.13
C GLN A 465 -15.97 19.54 22.06
N LEU A 466 -16.89 18.59 21.94
CA LEU A 466 -16.76 17.43 21.07
C LEU A 466 -18.00 17.30 20.17
N ASP A 467 -17.76 16.96 18.92
CA ASP A 467 -18.77 16.42 18.01
C ASP A 467 -18.48 14.94 17.82
N VAL A 468 -19.35 14.07 18.34
CA VAL A 468 -19.05 12.64 18.49
C VAL A 468 -19.99 11.80 17.62
N PRO A 469 -19.47 11.02 16.65
CA PRO A 469 -20.29 10.11 15.86
C PRO A 469 -20.96 9.02 16.69
N VAL A 470 -22.18 8.64 16.31
CA VAL A 470 -22.98 7.61 16.96
C VAL A 470 -23.56 6.69 15.91
N ALA A 471 -23.44 5.39 16.16
CA ALA A 471 -24.04 4.35 15.36
C ALA A 471 -25.01 3.52 16.20
N ILE A 472 -26.20 3.29 15.65
CA ILE A 472 -27.25 2.50 16.27
C ILE A 472 -27.70 1.43 15.29
N TYR A 473 -27.56 0.17 15.70
CA TYR A 473 -27.95 -0.98 14.91
C TYR A 473 -29.38 -1.34 15.27
N LEU A 474 -30.25 -1.46 14.25
CA LEU A 474 -31.66 -1.74 14.43
C LEU A 474 -32.01 -3.15 13.94
N GLU A 475 -32.95 -3.78 14.62
CA GLU A 475 -33.49 -5.09 14.27
C GLU A 475 -34.10 -5.09 12.86
N ASP A 476 -33.81 -6.14 12.09
CA ASP A 476 -34.27 -6.36 10.71
C ASP A 476 -34.00 -5.20 9.72
N THR A 477 -32.95 -4.42 9.97
CA THR A 477 -32.49 -3.37 9.06
C THR A 477 -31.17 -3.73 8.39
N LYS A 478 -31.03 -3.29 7.13
CA LYS A 478 -29.77 -3.45 6.36
C LYS A 478 -28.79 -2.29 6.59
N GLU A 479 -29.28 -1.15 7.07
CA GLU A 479 -28.50 0.07 7.25
C GLU A 479 -28.38 0.44 8.73
N VAL A 480 -27.23 1.00 9.11
CA VAL A 480 -26.97 1.47 10.47
C VAL A 480 -27.50 2.90 10.60
N TYR A 481 -28.27 3.18 11.65
CA TYR A 481 -28.71 4.55 11.94
C TYR A 481 -27.53 5.35 12.50
N GLN A 482 -27.21 6.48 11.87
CA GLN A 482 -26.07 7.33 12.24
C GLN A 482 -26.52 8.73 12.66
N THR A 483 -25.88 9.30 13.68
CA THR A 483 -26.08 10.68 14.14
C THR A 483 -24.83 11.21 14.84
N HIS A 484 -24.79 12.49 15.20
CA HIS A 484 -23.73 13.10 16.00
C HIS A 484 -24.23 13.63 17.36
N LEU A 485 -23.33 13.69 18.34
CA LEU A 485 -23.56 14.31 19.65
C LEU A 485 -22.65 15.52 19.81
N SER A 486 -23.24 16.69 20.01
CA SER A 486 -22.49 17.88 20.42
C SER A 486 -22.39 17.93 21.95
N MET A 487 -21.23 17.53 22.47
CA MET A 487 -20.94 17.52 23.91
C MET A 487 -20.10 18.74 24.29
N VAL A 488 -20.69 19.67 25.05
CA VAL A 488 -19.98 20.82 25.65
C VAL A 488 -19.83 20.70 27.17
N GLU A 489 -20.61 19.79 27.78
CA GLU A 489 -20.60 19.48 29.20
C GLU A 489 -19.96 18.11 29.47
N LYS A 490 -19.75 17.80 30.76
CA LYS A 490 -19.23 16.49 31.20
C LYS A 490 -20.16 15.32 30.88
N THR A 491 -21.46 15.56 30.79
CA THR A 491 -22.47 14.53 30.58
C THR A 491 -23.42 14.97 29.46
N TYR A 492 -23.79 14.04 28.59
CA TYR A 492 -24.78 14.24 27.54
C TYR A 492 -25.88 13.18 27.63
N SER A 493 -27.13 13.62 27.66
CA SER A 493 -28.29 12.74 27.69
C SER A 493 -28.87 12.57 26.29
N LEU A 494 -28.59 11.43 25.66
CA LEU A 494 -29.14 11.03 24.38
C LEU A 494 -30.59 10.57 24.54
N LYS A 495 -31.48 11.06 23.68
CA LYS A 495 -32.87 10.61 23.59
C LYS A 495 -33.31 10.55 22.12
N LEU A 496 -33.52 9.35 21.60
CA LEU A 496 -33.87 9.12 20.19
C LEU A 496 -35.09 8.22 20.05
N GLN A 497 -36.02 8.61 19.18
CA GLN A 497 -37.11 7.75 18.74
C GLN A 497 -36.68 7.04 17.46
N LEU A 498 -36.79 5.72 17.44
CA LEU A 498 -36.30 4.85 16.39
C LEU A 498 -37.45 4.01 15.82
N PRO A 499 -37.46 3.75 14.50
CA PRO A 499 -38.55 3.05 13.83
C PRO A 499 -38.60 1.54 14.15
N ALA A 500 -37.46 0.96 14.52
CA ALA A 500 -37.29 -0.44 14.87
C ALA A 500 -36.48 -0.58 16.16
N ARG A 501 -36.44 -1.80 16.72
CA ARG A 501 -35.80 -2.06 18.00
C ARG A 501 -34.29 -1.85 17.90
N PRO A 502 -33.69 -0.98 18.73
CA PRO A 502 -32.24 -0.85 18.77
C PRO A 502 -31.61 -2.06 19.45
N LEU A 503 -30.63 -2.67 18.78
CA LEU A 503 -29.88 -3.85 19.21
C LEU A 503 -28.55 -3.47 19.86
N ARG A 504 -27.89 -2.43 19.34
CA ARG A 504 -26.57 -1.99 19.81
C ARG A 504 -26.41 -0.49 19.61
N LEU A 505 -25.78 0.17 20.58
CA LEU A 505 -25.36 1.57 20.52
C LEU A 505 -23.84 1.61 20.58
N GLU A 506 -23.22 2.28 19.60
CA GLU A 506 -21.79 2.55 19.55
C GLU A 506 -21.53 4.06 19.45
N ILE A 507 -20.55 4.54 20.22
CA ILE A 507 -20.07 5.92 20.21
C ILE A 507 -18.67 5.92 19.58
N ASP A 508 -18.44 6.82 18.63
CA ASP A 508 -17.18 6.93 17.88
C ASP A 508 -16.67 5.58 17.31
N PRO A 509 -17.53 4.80 16.60
CA PRO A 509 -17.20 3.43 16.19
C PRO A 509 -16.06 3.35 15.15
N GLN A 510 -15.77 4.45 14.45
CA GLN A 510 -14.71 4.54 13.45
C GLN A 510 -13.49 5.34 13.93
N PHE A 511 -13.41 5.67 15.23
CA PHE A 511 -12.29 6.39 15.84
C PHE A 511 -12.01 7.75 15.16
N ASP A 512 -13.07 8.53 14.93
CA ASP A 512 -13.01 9.84 14.28
C ASP A 512 -12.66 10.97 15.25
N VAL A 513 -12.78 10.75 16.58
CA VAL A 513 -12.48 11.77 17.60
C VAL A 513 -11.09 11.57 18.22
N PHE A 514 -10.29 12.64 18.34
CA PHE A 514 -9.06 12.58 19.14
C PHE A 514 -9.41 12.43 20.63
N ARG A 515 -9.14 11.24 21.17
CA ARG A 515 -9.43 10.88 22.56
C ARG A 515 -8.42 9.87 23.09
N ARG A 516 -8.32 9.76 24.41
CA ARG A 516 -7.58 8.68 25.04
C ARG A 516 -8.45 7.42 24.98
N LEU A 517 -7.96 6.39 24.28
CA LEU A 517 -8.65 5.11 24.21
C LEU A 517 -8.64 4.42 25.59
N HIS A 518 -9.76 3.79 25.93
CA HIS A 518 -9.80 2.88 27.06
C HIS A 518 -9.05 1.58 26.74
N HIS A 519 -8.50 0.88 27.73
CA HIS A 519 -7.76 -0.36 27.50
C HIS A 519 -8.60 -1.43 26.78
N ASN A 520 -9.92 -1.48 27.03
CA ASN A 520 -10.87 -2.37 26.33
C ASN A 520 -11.17 -1.97 24.88
N GLU A 521 -10.60 -0.88 24.38
CA GLU A 521 -10.69 -0.47 22.96
C GLU A 521 -9.42 -0.80 22.17
N ILE A 522 -8.37 -1.23 22.87
CA ILE A 522 -7.05 -1.54 22.35
C ILE A 522 -6.84 -3.05 22.44
N PRO A 523 -6.63 -3.80 21.35
CA PRO A 523 -6.27 -5.22 21.47
C PRO A 523 -4.99 -5.42 22.29
N PRO A 524 -4.90 -6.42 23.20
CA PRO A 524 -3.66 -6.65 23.92
C PRO A 524 -2.59 -7.16 22.96
N ALA A 525 -1.38 -6.60 23.01
CA ALA A 525 -0.38 -6.79 21.97
C ALA A 525 1.04 -6.91 22.53
N LEU A 526 1.95 -7.54 21.77
CA LEU A 526 3.35 -7.74 22.16
C LEU A 526 4.07 -6.43 22.50
N SER A 527 3.72 -5.32 21.84
CA SER A 527 4.28 -3.99 22.11
C SER A 527 4.04 -3.55 23.55
N GLN A 528 2.94 -3.96 24.16
CA GLN A 528 2.63 -3.63 25.56
C GLN A 528 3.53 -4.42 26.51
N ALA A 529 3.79 -5.70 26.20
CA ALA A 529 4.69 -6.54 26.99
C ALA A 529 6.18 -6.16 26.82
N PHE A 530 6.59 -5.74 25.62
CA PHE A 530 7.95 -5.22 25.37
C PHE A 530 8.11 -3.76 25.78
N GLY A 531 7.06 -2.96 25.83
CA GLY A 531 7.11 -1.53 26.15
C GLY A 531 6.89 -1.19 27.63
N ALA A 532 6.62 -2.19 28.46
CA ALA A 532 6.34 -1.98 29.87
C ALA A 532 7.55 -1.43 30.65
N ASP A 533 7.29 -0.50 31.56
CA ASP A 533 8.31 0.09 32.44
C ASP A 533 8.97 -0.92 33.37
N ARG A 534 8.24 -1.98 33.72
CA ARG A 534 8.69 -3.08 34.55
C ARG A 534 8.14 -4.35 33.93
N ALA A 535 8.99 -5.36 33.83
CA ALA A 535 8.60 -6.65 33.29
C ALA A 535 9.20 -7.80 34.11
N LEU A 536 8.51 -8.95 34.10
CA LEU A 536 8.97 -10.18 34.73
C LEU A 536 8.90 -11.35 33.73
N ALA A 537 10.04 -11.98 33.45
CA ALA A 537 10.12 -13.25 32.74
C ALA A 537 10.03 -14.42 33.75
N VAL A 538 9.04 -15.28 33.56
CA VAL A 538 8.75 -16.44 34.41
C VAL A 538 9.05 -17.71 33.64
N LEU A 539 10.15 -18.36 33.99
CA LEU A 539 10.64 -19.57 33.33
C LEU A 539 9.95 -20.83 33.89
N PRO A 540 9.71 -21.87 33.06
CA PRO A 540 9.02 -23.08 33.49
C PRO A 540 9.96 -24.00 34.29
N SER A 541 9.79 -24.11 35.61
CA SER A 541 10.68 -24.91 36.47
C SER A 541 10.63 -26.41 36.19
N GLN A 542 9.48 -26.91 35.72
CA GLN A 542 9.24 -28.34 35.43
C GLN A 542 9.55 -28.75 33.98
N ALA A 543 10.04 -27.82 33.15
CA ALA A 543 10.40 -28.16 31.77
C ALA A 543 11.70 -28.98 31.67
N PRO A 544 11.86 -29.80 30.62
CA PRO A 544 13.13 -30.44 30.29
C PRO A 544 14.31 -29.46 30.29
N GLN A 545 15.50 -29.93 30.68
CA GLN A 545 16.68 -29.08 30.85
C GLN A 545 17.00 -28.23 29.61
N ALA A 546 16.98 -28.83 28.42
CA ALA A 546 17.26 -28.11 27.17
C ALA A 546 16.27 -26.96 26.90
N LEU A 547 14.98 -27.15 27.24
CA LEU A 547 13.97 -26.10 27.12
C LEU A 547 14.18 -25.00 28.18
N ARG A 548 14.50 -25.36 29.42
CA ARG A 548 14.80 -24.37 30.49
C ARG A 548 16.00 -23.50 30.12
N GLU A 549 17.07 -24.11 29.64
CA GLU A 549 18.28 -23.41 29.21
C GLU A 549 18.00 -22.50 28.01
N GLY A 550 17.25 -23.00 27.02
CA GLY A 550 16.86 -22.21 25.85
C GLY A 550 15.97 -21.01 26.19
N TYR A 551 14.93 -21.18 27.02
CA TYR A 551 14.10 -20.06 27.46
C TYR A 551 14.86 -19.06 28.33
N ALA A 552 15.75 -19.54 29.21
CA ALA A 552 16.63 -18.66 29.97
C ALA A 552 17.55 -17.86 29.06
N ALA A 553 18.02 -18.44 27.94
CA ALA A 553 18.81 -17.71 26.95
C ALA A 553 17.99 -16.60 26.27
N ILE A 554 16.74 -16.86 25.86
CA ILE A 554 15.84 -15.82 25.31
C ILE A 554 15.66 -14.68 26.32
N ALA A 555 15.29 -15.01 27.56
CA ALA A 555 15.02 -14.01 28.59
C ALA A 555 16.26 -13.16 28.91
N ARG A 556 17.45 -13.77 28.99
CA ARG A 556 18.72 -13.05 29.19
C ARG A 556 19.10 -12.19 27.99
N ASP A 557 18.86 -12.66 26.77
CA ASP A 557 19.11 -11.88 25.56
C ASP A 557 18.28 -10.59 25.56
N TRP A 558 16.99 -10.70 25.91
CA TRP A 558 16.11 -9.53 26.05
C TRP A 558 16.41 -8.64 27.27
N GLN A 559 17.05 -9.19 28.30
CA GLN A 559 17.52 -8.42 29.46
C GLN A 559 18.75 -7.55 29.11
N ARG A 560 19.57 -7.95 28.12
CA ARG A 560 20.70 -7.12 27.67
C ARG A 560 20.18 -5.82 27.05
N GLY A 561 20.45 -4.69 27.71
CA GLY A 561 19.94 -3.37 27.31
C GLY A 561 18.61 -2.97 27.98
N ARG A 562 18.11 -3.74 28.95
CA ARG A 562 16.88 -3.45 29.71
C ARG A 562 17.04 -3.78 31.19
N GLU A 563 17.41 -2.78 31.99
CA GLU A 563 17.60 -2.95 33.45
C GLU A 563 16.29 -3.26 34.22
N ASN A 564 15.15 -3.10 33.57
CA ASN A 564 13.81 -3.23 34.14
C ASN A 564 13.11 -4.59 33.88
N LEU A 565 13.79 -5.55 33.24
CA LEU A 565 13.31 -6.93 33.07
C LEU A 565 13.92 -7.85 34.14
N ALA A 566 13.10 -8.31 35.07
CA ALA A 566 13.48 -9.33 36.05
C ALA A 566 13.24 -10.74 35.49
N ILE A 567 14.03 -11.73 35.92
CA ILE A 567 13.88 -13.13 35.53
C ILE A 567 13.73 -13.99 36.79
N THR A 568 12.73 -14.86 36.82
CA THR A 568 12.45 -15.82 37.92
C THR A 568 11.92 -17.12 37.34
N THR A 569 11.73 -18.14 38.17
CA THR A 569 11.02 -19.37 37.78
C THR A 569 9.60 -19.39 38.32
N ASP A 570 8.73 -20.15 37.66
CA ASP A 570 7.35 -20.28 38.13
C ASP A 570 7.24 -20.90 39.52
N ALA A 571 8.22 -21.70 39.97
CA ALA A 571 8.29 -22.29 41.32
C ALA A 571 8.65 -21.29 42.43
N GLU A 572 9.26 -20.15 42.09
CA GLU A 572 9.69 -19.12 43.05
C GLU A 572 8.58 -18.09 43.36
N LEU A 573 7.50 -18.10 42.59
CA LEU A 573 6.35 -17.23 42.80
C LEU A 573 5.29 -17.94 43.64
N ASP A 574 4.32 -17.23 44.18
CA ASP A 574 3.06 -17.82 44.68
C ASP A 574 1.89 -17.45 43.76
N ALA A 575 1.89 -16.21 43.29
CA ALA A 575 0.98 -15.66 42.29
C ALA A 575 1.75 -14.76 41.29
N LEU A 576 1.14 -14.46 40.15
CA LEU A 576 1.71 -13.48 39.23
C LEU A 576 1.60 -12.07 39.81
N PRO A 577 2.62 -11.21 39.62
CA PRO A 577 2.56 -9.84 40.09
C PRO A 577 1.55 -9.04 39.27
N THR A 578 0.85 -8.12 39.94
CA THR A 578 -0.07 -7.19 39.29
C THR A 578 0.58 -5.85 38.95
N ASP A 579 1.78 -5.54 39.44
CA ASP A 579 2.40 -4.21 39.29
C ASP A 579 3.31 -4.06 38.04
N ARG A 580 3.32 -5.04 37.13
CA ARG A 580 4.24 -5.12 35.98
C ARG A 580 3.73 -6.06 34.89
N ALA A 581 4.31 -5.95 33.69
CA ALA A 581 4.05 -6.91 32.64
C ALA A 581 4.72 -8.26 32.93
N VAL A 582 4.12 -9.35 32.46
CA VAL A 582 4.60 -10.72 32.72
C VAL A 582 4.77 -11.50 31.41
N TRP A 583 5.93 -12.15 31.26
CA TRP A 583 6.25 -13.09 30.20
C TRP A 583 6.32 -14.52 30.77
N LEU A 584 5.33 -15.35 30.45
CA LEU A 584 5.35 -16.78 30.76
C LEU A 584 6.05 -17.55 29.65
N PHE A 585 7.00 -18.40 30.02
CA PHE A 585 7.70 -19.28 29.08
C PHE A 585 7.31 -20.74 29.25
N GLY A 586 7.14 -21.46 28.14
CA GLY A 586 6.93 -22.90 28.09
C GLY A 586 5.48 -23.36 28.21
N TRP A 587 5.21 -24.58 27.73
CA TRP A 587 3.93 -25.26 27.91
C TRP A 587 3.74 -25.74 29.36
N GLU A 588 4.85 -25.97 30.05
CA GLU A 588 4.96 -26.49 31.42
C GLU A 588 4.76 -25.41 32.50
N ASN A 589 4.63 -24.14 32.12
CA ASN A 589 4.46 -23.06 33.07
C ASN A 589 3.15 -23.23 33.86
N ARG A 590 3.23 -23.30 35.19
CA ARG A 590 2.04 -23.56 36.02
C ARG A 590 1.00 -22.42 35.98
N PHE A 591 1.40 -21.21 35.63
CA PHE A 591 0.48 -20.06 35.52
C PHE A 591 -0.22 -19.96 34.16
N ARG A 592 0.06 -20.88 33.22
CA ARG A 592 -0.55 -20.88 31.88
C ARG A 592 -2.08 -20.85 31.91
N SER A 593 -2.71 -21.49 32.89
CA SER A 593 -4.18 -21.55 33.00
C SER A 593 -4.84 -20.19 33.17
N GLN A 594 -4.10 -19.15 33.59
CA GLN A 594 -4.64 -17.79 33.68
C GLN A 594 -5.08 -17.23 32.32
N PHE A 595 -4.51 -17.72 31.21
CA PHE A 595 -4.95 -17.35 29.87
C PHE A 595 -6.37 -17.84 29.57
N ASN A 596 -6.82 -18.97 30.14
CA ASN A 596 -8.18 -19.46 29.93
C ASN A 596 -9.22 -18.48 30.47
N GLU A 597 -8.93 -17.87 31.62
CA GLU A 597 -9.82 -16.89 32.25
C GLU A 597 -9.70 -15.51 31.60
N ALA A 598 -8.48 -15.06 31.31
CA ALA A 598 -8.20 -13.78 30.68
C ALA A 598 -8.69 -13.72 29.22
N LEU A 599 -8.81 -14.86 28.54
CA LEU A 599 -9.24 -14.93 27.15
C LEU A 599 -10.62 -15.56 26.94
N SER A 600 -11.44 -15.70 27.99
CA SER A 600 -12.77 -16.31 27.88
C SER A 600 -13.72 -15.60 26.91
N ASP A 601 -13.49 -14.31 26.66
CA ASP A 601 -14.31 -13.47 25.79
C ASP A 601 -13.83 -13.52 24.33
N TYR A 602 -12.77 -14.29 24.05
CA TYR A 602 -12.21 -14.50 22.71
C TYR A 602 -12.34 -15.95 22.29
N ALA A 603 -12.22 -16.20 20.98
CA ALA A 603 -12.09 -17.54 20.42
C ALA A 603 -10.71 -18.13 20.77
N TYR A 604 -10.55 -18.56 22.02
CA TYR A 604 -9.33 -19.13 22.58
C TYR A 604 -9.66 -20.46 23.26
N GLN A 605 -8.95 -21.52 22.86
CA GLN A 605 -9.06 -22.81 23.53
C GLN A 605 -7.69 -23.47 23.63
N ALA A 606 -7.16 -23.56 24.86
CA ALA A 606 -5.89 -24.25 25.11
C ALA A 606 -6.11 -25.68 25.63
N GLY A 607 -5.54 -26.65 24.92
CA GLY A 607 -5.41 -28.03 25.37
C GLY A 607 -4.04 -28.35 25.96
N LYS A 608 -3.78 -29.64 26.18
CA LYS A 608 -2.44 -30.14 26.60
C LYS A 608 -1.43 -30.11 25.45
N ASN A 609 -1.85 -30.46 24.24
CA ASN A 609 -0.99 -30.64 23.06
C ASN A 609 -1.41 -29.76 21.87
N SER A 610 -2.41 -28.91 22.03
CA SER A 610 -2.89 -28.02 20.98
C SER A 610 -3.39 -26.71 21.56
N LEU A 611 -3.41 -25.69 20.73
CA LEU A 611 -3.97 -24.37 21.01
C LEU A 611 -4.81 -23.96 19.81
N THR A 612 -6.09 -23.67 20.03
CA THR A 612 -6.96 -23.09 19.02
C THR A 612 -7.05 -21.59 19.26
N LEU A 613 -6.72 -20.81 18.23
CA LEU A 613 -6.81 -19.35 18.20
C LEU A 613 -7.71 -18.99 17.01
N ASP A 614 -8.85 -18.38 17.30
CA ASP A 614 -9.89 -18.15 16.30
C ASP A 614 -10.32 -19.48 15.66
N GLU A 615 -10.31 -19.61 14.34
CA GLU A 615 -10.57 -20.87 13.62
C GLU A 615 -9.31 -21.75 13.46
N ASN A 616 -8.14 -21.26 13.86
CA ASN A 616 -6.86 -21.89 13.57
C ASN A 616 -6.38 -22.79 14.72
N LYS A 617 -6.19 -24.08 14.42
CA LYS A 617 -5.68 -25.06 15.39
C LYS A 617 -4.17 -25.27 15.25
N LEU A 618 -3.40 -24.83 16.25
CA LEU A 618 -1.96 -24.99 16.35
C LEU A 618 -1.60 -26.23 17.18
N GLN A 619 -0.80 -27.12 16.61
CA GLN A 619 -0.30 -28.33 17.28
C GLN A 619 1.05 -28.05 17.97
N ARG A 620 1.17 -28.42 19.25
CA ARG A 620 2.36 -28.19 20.10
C ARG A 620 3.67 -28.70 19.47
N GLN A 621 3.64 -29.87 18.84
CA GLN A 621 4.83 -30.50 18.24
C GLN A 621 5.28 -29.84 16.92
N GLN A 622 4.38 -29.11 16.26
CA GLN A 622 4.64 -28.49 14.96
C GLN A 622 4.89 -26.98 15.08
N HIS A 623 4.38 -26.36 16.16
CA HIS A 623 4.30 -24.91 16.27
C HIS A 623 4.99 -24.36 17.52
N SER A 624 5.69 -23.24 17.33
CA SER A 624 5.95 -22.28 18.40
C SER A 624 4.79 -21.29 18.46
N VAL A 625 4.28 -21.02 19.66
CA VAL A 625 3.10 -20.16 19.87
C VAL A 625 3.46 -18.96 20.73
N VAL A 626 2.86 -17.82 20.40
CA VAL A 626 2.90 -16.62 21.23
C VAL A 626 1.48 -16.10 21.38
N VAL A 627 1.09 -15.78 22.61
CA VAL A 627 -0.24 -15.24 22.94
C VAL A 627 -0.08 -14.12 23.95
N VAL A 628 -0.79 -13.02 23.75
CA VAL A 628 -0.82 -11.85 24.64
C VAL A 628 -2.25 -11.58 25.05
N THR A 629 -2.44 -11.29 26.33
CA THR A 629 -3.69 -10.90 26.95
C THR A 629 -3.45 -9.88 28.05
N ARG A 630 -4.51 -9.52 28.79
CA ARG A 630 -4.46 -8.73 30.01
C ARG A 630 -5.02 -9.54 31.18
N PRO A 631 -4.38 -9.51 32.36
CA PRO A 631 -4.99 -10.05 33.57
C PRO A 631 -6.34 -9.38 33.86
N ARG A 632 -7.34 -10.13 34.35
CA ARG A 632 -8.66 -9.58 34.69
C ARG A 632 -8.63 -8.63 35.89
N ASP A 633 -7.73 -8.91 36.83
CA ASP A 633 -7.50 -8.16 38.06
C ASP A 633 -6.58 -6.95 37.85
N ASN A 634 -5.81 -6.91 36.76
CA ASN A 634 -5.12 -5.70 36.32
C ASN A 634 -5.07 -5.56 34.79
N PRO A 635 -6.06 -4.89 34.18
CA PRO A 635 -6.12 -4.75 32.73
C PRO A 635 -5.08 -3.77 32.15
N ASP A 636 -4.37 -2.99 32.98
CA ASP A 636 -3.36 -2.05 32.50
C ASP A 636 -1.99 -2.73 32.24
N GLN A 637 -1.83 -4.00 32.63
CA GLN A 637 -0.60 -4.76 32.43
C GLN A 637 -0.77 -5.82 31.34
N ALA A 638 0.31 -6.09 30.61
CA ALA A 638 0.34 -7.15 29.61
C ALA A 638 0.75 -8.49 30.24
N LEU A 639 0.03 -9.56 29.86
CA LEU A 639 0.38 -10.94 30.15
C LEU A 639 0.65 -11.65 28.82
N ALA A 640 1.91 -11.99 28.58
CA ALA A 640 2.37 -12.65 27.36
C ALA A 640 2.85 -14.07 27.66
N TRP A 641 2.59 -14.99 26.74
CA TRP A 641 2.97 -16.39 26.83
C TRP A 641 3.69 -16.82 25.56
N ILE A 642 4.88 -17.40 25.71
CA ILE A 642 5.68 -17.97 24.62
C ILE A 642 5.92 -19.44 24.92
N ALA A 643 5.58 -20.32 23.98
CA ALA A 643 5.82 -21.75 24.13
C ALA A 643 6.23 -22.43 22.83
N THR A 644 7.22 -23.32 22.93
CA THR A 644 7.77 -24.15 21.86
C THR A 644 8.41 -25.41 22.46
N ASP A 645 8.26 -26.55 21.77
CA ASP A 645 9.06 -27.75 22.05
C ASP A 645 10.31 -27.82 21.17
N ASN A 646 10.42 -26.96 20.16
CA ASN A 646 11.55 -26.91 19.25
C ASN A 646 12.63 -25.97 19.80
N VAL A 647 13.63 -26.54 20.48
CA VAL A 647 14.79 -25.81 21.01
C VAL A 647 15.53 -25.04 19.90
N ALA A 648 15.62 -25.61 18.68
CA ALA A 648 16.31 -24.98 17.56
C ALA A 648 15.63 -23.69 17.09
N ALA A 649 14.33 -23.51 17.33
CA ALA A 649 13.58 -22.30 16.97
C ALA A 649 13.84 -21.11 17.91
N MET A 650 14.33 -21.36 19.13
CA MET A 650 14.43 -20.34 20.18
C MET A 650 15.31 -19.13 19.83
N PRO A 651 16.51 -19.28 19.21
CA PRO A 651 17.31 -18.13 18.78
C PRO A 651 16.59 -17.27 17.74
N GLY A 652 15.90 -17.91 16.77
CA GLY A 652 15.12 -17.22 15.77
C GLY A 652 13.92 -16.47 16.35
N LEU A 653 13.23 -17.06 17.33
CA LEU A 653 12.11 -16.42 18.05
C LEU A 653 12.59 -15.20 18.83
N ALA A 654 13.70 -15.30 19.58
CA ALA A 654 14.27 -14.18 20.33
C ALA A 654 14.55 -12.97 19.45
N ARG A 655 15.11 -13.22 18.25
CA ARG A 655 15.41 -12.19 17.25
C ARG A 655 14.15 -11.61 16.58
N LYS A 656 13.17 -12.45 16.25
CA LYS A 656 12.00 -12.04 15.46
C LYS A 656 10.92 -11.34 16.28
N LEU A 657 10.60 -11.81 17.49
CA LEU A 657 9.43 -11.34 18.26
C LEU A 657 9.38 -9.83 18.55
N PRO A 658 10.50 -9.12 18.82
CA PRO A 658 10.48 -7.66 18.96
C PRO A 658 9.91 -6.91 17.75
N HIS A 659 9.96 -7.50 16.55
CA HIS A 659 9.41 -6.92 15.32
C HIS A 659 7.92 -7.18 15.10
N TYR A 660 7.27 -7.97 15.96
CA TYR A 660 5.85 -8.33 15.87
C TYR A 660 4.96 -7.57 16.87
N GLY A 661 5.40 -6.39 17.34
CA GLY A 661 4.77 -5.64 18.44
C GLY A 661 3.25 -5.46 18.35
N LYS A 662 2.68 -5.27 17.15
CA LYS A 662 1.24 -5.03 17.00
C LYS A 662 0.33 -6.25 17.16
N TYR A 663 0.87 -7.47 17.22
CA TYR A 663 0.06 -8.68 17.21
C TYR A 663 -0.27 -9.16 18.62
N SER A 664 -1.47 -9.72 18.78
CA SER A 664 -1.92 -10.35 20.02
C SER A 664 -1.52 -11.81 20.08
N TYR A 665 -1.46 -12.50 18.95
CA TYR A 665 -1.04 -13.90 18.89
C TYR A 665 -0.30 -14.22 17.61
N LEU A 666 0.60 -15.20 17.68
CA LEU A 666 1.46 -15.67 16.60
C LEU A 666 1.62 -17.19 16.65
N GLY A 667 1.72 -17.80 15.47
CA GLY A 667 2.17 -19.17 15.26
C GLY A 667 3.40 -19.18 14.35
N PHE A 668 4.37 -20.02 14.68
CA PHE A 668 5.56 -20.25 13.86
C PHE A 668 5.82 -21.74 13.64
N THR A 669 6.37 -22.09 12.49
CA THR A 669 6.81 -23.44 12.14
C THR A 669 8.31 -23.48 11.81
N GLY A 670 8.94 -24.65 11.99
CA GLY A 670 10.33 -24.88 11.61
C GLY A 670 11.37 -24.45 12.65
N ALA A 671 12.65 -24.76 12.37
CA ALA A 671 13.79 -24.37 13.21
C ALA A 671 14.25 -22.92 12.97
N GLU A 672 14.10 -22.41 11.75
CA GLU A 672 14.08 -20.97 11.51
C GLU A 672 12.61 -20.54 11.51
N PRO A 673 12.08 -19.94 12.59
CA PRO A 673 10.64 -19.79 12.80
C PRO A 673 10.00 -18.94 11.70
N GLU A 674 9.29 -19.59 10.79
CA GLU A 674 8.48 -18.96 9.74
C GLU A 674 7.08 -18.71 10.28
N ASN A 675 6.54 -17.51 10.05
CA ASN A 675 5.22 -17.16 10.57
C ASN A 675 4.13 -17.94 9.83
N SER A 676 3.44 -18.84 10.54
CA SER A 676 2.30 -19.59 10.02
C SER A 676 0.95 -18.99 10.43
N LEU A 677 0.93 -18.18 11.50
CA LEU A 677 -0.26 -17.45 11.96
C LEU A 677 0.13 -16.11 12.59
N LYS A 678 -0.68 -15.08 12.37
CA LYS A 678 -0.59 -13.80 13.09
C LYS A 678 -1.98 -13.16 13.16
N GLY A 679 -2.30 -12.55 14.29
CA GLY A 679 -3.56 -11.83 14.44
C GLY A 679 -3.61 -10.92 15.64
N GLN A 680 -4.68 -10.13 15.70
CA GLN A 680 -5.05 -9.32 16.85
C GLN A 680 -6.38 -9.85 17.39
N TRP A 681 -6.56 -9.79 18.70
CA TRP A 681 -7.88 -10.05 19.26
C TRP A 681 -8.88 -8.98 18.81
N PRO A 682 -10.16 -9.33 18.60
CA PRO A 682 -11.21 -8.34 18.39
C PRO A 682 -11.33 -7.43 19.61
N VAL A 683 -11.92 -6.25 19.44
CA VAL A 683 -12.22 -5.37 20.56
C VAL A 683 -13.50 -5.89 21.23
N VAL A 684 -13.40 -6.35 22.48
CA VAL A 684 -14.53 -6.82 23.28
C VAL A 684 -14.73 -5.90 24.49
N ASN A 685 -15.98 -5.68 24.91
CA ASN A 685 -16.33 -4.89 26.10
C ASN A 685 -15.83 -3.42 26.08
N SER A 686 -15.85 -2.78 24.91
CA SER A 686 -15.56 -1.34 24.81
C SER A 686 -16.56 -0.53 25.64
N PRO A 687 -16.13 0.43 26.48
CA PRO A 687 -17.05 1.33 27.19
C PRO A 687 -17.81 2.27 26.25
N MET A 688 -17.44 2.28 24.97
CA MET A 688 -18.09 3.06 23.91
C MET A 688 -19.11 2.23 23.13
N SER A 689 -19.36 0.98 23.52
CA SER A 689 -20.31 0.10 22.86
C SER A 689 -21.14 -0.68 23.88
N VAL A 690 -22.46 -0.61 23.75
CA VAL A 690 -23.39 -1.36 24.62
C VAL A 690 -24.35 -2.21 23.79
N SER A 691 -24.46 -3.49 24.15
CA SER A 691 -25.54 -4.36 23.66
C SER A 691 -26.82 -3.98 24.39
N LEU A 692 -27.89 -3.74 23.65
CA LEU A 692 -29.20 -3.37 24.18
C LEU A 692 -30.15 -4.58 24.26
N THR A 693 -29.61 -5.78 24.02
CA THR A 693 -30.33 -7.06 24.07
C THR A 693 -29.54 -8.10 24.84
N GLU A 694 -30.25 -8.96 25.59
CA GLU A 694 -29.65 -10.03 26.41
C GLU A 694 -29.05 -11.18 25.57
N ASN A 695 -29.61 -11.45 24.38
CA ASN A 695 -29.11 -12.46 23.43
C ASN A 695 -28.90 -11.80 22.06
N PRO A 696 -27.72 -11.22 21.79
CA PRO A 696 -27.48 -10.51 20.55
C PRO A 696 -27.46 -11.50 19.37
N SER A 697 -28.38 -11.33 18.43
CA SER A 697 -28.26 -11.95 17.10
C SER A 697 -27.10 -11.28 16.34
N PRO A 698 -26.44 -11.98 15.39
CA PRO A 698 -25.43 -11.36 14.54
C PRO A 698 -25.98 -10.09 13.87
N LEU A 699 -25.23 -9.00 13.96
CA LEU A 699 -25.62 -7.73 13.34
C LEU A 699 -25.59 -7.91 11.81
N GLN A 700 -26.73 -7.74 11.15
CA GLN A 700 -26.84 -7.82 9.70
C GLN A 700 -26.28 -6.56 9.02
N ALA A 701 -26.52 -5.39 9.61
CA ALA A 701 -26.05 -4.11 9.09
C ALA A 701 -24.57 -3.89 9.42
N LYS A 702 -23.83 -3.33 8.45
CA LYS A 702 -22.44 -2.86 8.63
C LYS A 702 -22.39 -1.36 8.40
N LEU A 703 -21.48 -0.68 9.10
CA LEU A 703 -21.20 0.71 8.80
C LEU A 703 -20.68 0.84 7.36
N PRO A 704 -21.21 1.78 6.57
CA PRO A 704 -20.72 1.97 5.21
C PRO A 704 -19.23 2.36 5.23
N PRO A 705 -18.41 1.83 4.31
CA PRO A 705 -17.03 2.25 4.18
C PRO A 705 -17.00 3.73 3.76
N ARG A 706 -16.06 4.49 4.34
CA ARG A 706 -15.85 5.88 3.95
C ARG A 706 -15.15 5.94 2.59
N LYS A 707 -15.61 6.82 1.70
CA LYS A 707 -14.88 7.14 0.48
C LYS A 707 -13.56 7.85 0.81
N PRO A 708 -12.43 7.45 0.20
CA PRO A 708 -11.16 8.12 0.43
C PRO A 708 -11.20 9.57 -0.05
N LEU A 709 -10.45 10.46 0.61
CA LEU A 709 -10.42 11.90 0.26
C LEU A 709 -9.93 12.16 -1.19
N ALA A 710 -9.01 11.32 -1.65
CA ALA A 710 -8.51 11.27 -3.02
C ALA A 710 -8.05 9.85 -3.32
N GLU A 711 -8.01 9.49 -4.60
CA GLU A 711 -7.56 8.20 -5.11
C GLU A 711 -6.36 8.40 -6.04
N LEU A 712 -5.52 7.37 -6.15
CA LEU A 712 -4.45 7.41 -7.15
C LEU A 712 -5.08 7.43 -8.55
N PRO A 713 -4.59 8.29 -9.46
CA PRO A 713 -5.05 8.26 -10.83
C PRO A 713 -4.77 6.87 -11.41
N PRO A 714 -5.76 6.21 -12.04
CA PRO A 714 -5.56 4.88 -12.56
C PRO A 714 -4.54 4.93 -13.71
N LEU A 715 -3.51 4.09 -13.63
CA LEU A 715 -2.50 3.96 -14.69
C LEU A 715 -3.13 3.50 -16.01
N PHE A 716 -4.22 2.73 -15.91
CA PHE A 716 -4.98 2.19 -17.02
C PHE A 716 -6.34 2.88 -17.13
N LYS A 717 -6.78 3.19 -18.35
CA LYS A 717 -8.03 3.88 -18.61
C LYS A 717 -9.15 2.88 -18.86
N ALA A 718 -10.00 2.70 -17.86
CA ALA A 718 -11.23 1.89 -17.95
C ALA A 718 -12.05 2.20 -19.22
N GLN A 719 -12.18 3.49 -19.57
CA GLN A 719 -12.91 3.92 -20.76
C GLN A 719 -12.36 3.33 -22.07
N ARG A 720 -11.02 3.20 -22.23
CA ARG A 720 -10.43 2.61 -23.45
C ARG A 720 -10.71 1.11 -23.53
N MET A 721 -10.57 0.41 -22.40
CA MET A 721 -10.89 -1.02 -22.33
C MET A 721 -12.38 -1.26 -22.61
N MET A 722 -13.28 -0.44 -22.06
CA MET A 722 -14.71 -0.52 -22.36
C MET A 722 -15.04 -0.22 -23.83
N GLN A 723 -14.29 0.65 -24.49
CA GLN A 723 -14.42 0.87 -25.95
C GLN A 723 -13.99 -0.37 -26.74
N ASP A 724 -12.86 -0.97 -26.35
CA ASP A 724 -12.35 -2.20 -26.98
C ASP A 724 -13.36 -3.37 -26.77
N ILE A 725 -13.93 -3.51 -25.57
CA ILE A 725 -14.98 -4.51 -25.26
C ILE A 725 -16.27 -4.26 -26.05
N ALA A 726 -16.75 -3.01 -26.06
CA ALA A 726 -17.98 -2.65 -26.75
C ALA A 726 -17.88 -2.92 -28.26
N TYR A 727 -16.71 -2.69 -28.86
CA TYR A 727 -16.47 -3.03 -30.26
C TYR A 727 -16.48 -4.54 -30.48
N LEU A 728 -15.70 -5.28 -29.69
CA LEU A 728 -15.56 -6.73 -29.88
C LEU A 728 -16.88 -7.47 -29.64
N ALA A 729 -17.67 -7.04 -28.66
CA ALA A 729 -18.99 -7.59 -28.34
C ALA A 729 -20.14 -6.93 -29.13
N ASP A 730 -19.84 -6.11 -30.13
CA ASP A 730 -20.88 -5.47 -30.93
C ASP A 730 -21.69 -6.52 -31.71
N PRO A 731 -23.03 -6.41 -31.77
CA PRO A 731 -23.86 -7.33 -32.56
C PRO A 731 -23.46 -7.43 -34.03
N ASN A 732 -22.80 -6.41 -34.61
CA ASN A 732 -22.27 -6.44 -35.97
C ASN A 732 -21.09 -7.41 -36.16
N LEU A 733 -20.39 -7.79 -35.09
CA LEU A 733 -19.39 -8.85 -35.12
C LEU A 733 -20.00 -10.24 -34.91
N ALA A 734 -21.33 -10.35 -34.82
CA ALA A 734 -22.08 -11.60 -34.81
C ALA A 734 -21.55 -12.67 -33.84
N GLY A 735 -20.97 -12.24 -32.70
CA GLY A 735 -20.40 -13.11 -31.68
C GLY A 735 -19.07 -13.76 -32.02
N ARG A 736 -18.35 -13.26 -33.04
CA ARG A 736 -16.98 -13.68 -33.42
C ARG A 736 -16.88 -15.20 -33.61
N GLY A 737 -17.89 -15.76 -34.28
CA GLY A 737 -17.99 -17.20 -34.51
C GLY A 737 -16.85 -17.73 -35.37
N LEU A 738 -16.43 -18.97 -35.11
CA LEU A 738 -15.29 -19.57 -35.77
C LEU A 738 -15.44 -19.63 -37.32
N GLY A 739 -14.42 -19.14 -38.04
CA GLY A 739 -14.39 -19.14 -39.50
C GLY A 739 -15.39 -18.18 -40.17
N THR A 740 -15.81 -17.12 -39.48
CA THR A 740 -16.69 -16.07 -40.01
C THR A 740 -15.89 -14.84 -40.47
N PRO A 741 -16.40 -14.05 -41.44
CA PRO A 741 -15.80 -12.75 -41.78
C PRO A 741 -15.72 -11.78 -40.60
N GLU A 742 -16.63 -11.89 -39.64
CA GLU A 742 -16.66 -11.06 -38.44
C GLU A 742 -15.52 -11.38 -37.47
N LEU A 743 -15.13 -12.66 -37.37
CA LEU A 743 -13.92 -13.06 -36.64
C LEU A 743 -12.66 -12.46 -37.29
N ASP A 744 -12.58 -12.44 -38.62
CA ASP A 744 -11.48 -11.79 -39.35
C ASP A 744 -11.46 -10.27 -39.12
N GLN A 745 -12.62 -9.62 -38.99
CA GLN A 745 -12.71 -8.20 -38.62
C GLN A 745 -12.19 -7.96 -37.20
N ALA A 746 -12.51 -8.83 -36.25
CA ALA A 746 -11.96 -8.76 -34.89
C ALA A 746 -10.42 -8.91 -34.91
N ALA A 747 -9.89 -9.84 -35.69
CA ALA A 747 -8.45 -10.01 -35.85
C ALA A 747 -7.77 -8.75 -36.43
N GLN A 748 -8.38 -8.12 -37.44
CA GLN A 748 -7.87 -6.87 -38.00
C GLN A 748 -7.91 -5.72 -36.99
N TYR A 749 -9.00 -5.59 -36.24
CA TYR A 749 -9.09 -4.61 -35.17
C TYR A 749 -7.95 -4.76 -34.16
N ILE A 750 -7.67 -5.99 -33.72
CA ILE A 750 -6.60 -6.26 -32.76
C ILE A 750 -5.22 -5.94 -33.35
N ALA A 751 -4.96 -6.33 -34.60
CA ALA A 751 -3.71 -6.01 -35.30
C ALA A 751 -3.49 -4.49 -35.41
N ASP A 752 -4.53 -3.73 -35.74
CA ASP A 752 -4.47 -2.26 -35.81
C ASP A 752 -4.14 -1.64 -34.44
N LYS A 753 -4.68 -2.21 -33.35
CA LYS A 753 -4.37 -1.76 -31.99
C LYS A 753 -2.95 -2.14 -31.56
N PHE A 754 -2.46 -3.32 -31.93
CA PHE A 754 -1.07 -3.71 -31.72
C PHE A 754 -0.11 -2.77 -32.44
N GLN A 755 -0.40 -2.43 -33.69
CA GLN A 755 0.38 -1.45 -34.46
C GLN A 755 0.35 -0.07 -33.79
N ALA A 756 -0.83 0.41 -33.38
CA ALA A 756 -0.97 1.70 -32.70
C ALA A 756 -0.26 1.75 -31.34
N ALA A 757 -0.11 0.60 -30.67
CA ALA A 757 0.67 0.46 -29.44
C ALA A 757 2.19 0.37 -29.67
N GLY A 758 2.64 0.32 -30.94
CA GLY A 758 4.05 0.25 -31.30
C GLY A 758 4.66 -1.15 -31.30
N LEU A 759 3.84 -2.21 -31.18
CA LEU A 759 4.32 -3.60 -31.19
C LEU A 759 4.86 -3.99 -32.58
N LYS A 760 5.88 -4.84 -32.61
CA LYS A 760 6.43 -5.39 -33.87
C LYS A 760 5.65 -6.63 -34.31
N PRO A 761 5.31 -6.79 -35.60
CA PRO A 761 4.65 -8.00 -36.09
C PRO A 761 5.58 -9.22 -35.99
N ASP A 762 5.02 -10.39 -35.65
CA ASP A 762 5.74 -11.69 -35.59
C ASP A 762 4.87 -12.87 -36.08
N GLY A 763 3.92 -12.57 -36.96
CA GLY A 763 3.20 -13.55 -37.75
C GLY A 763 3.92 -13.90 -39.06
N ASP A 764 3.19 -14.54 -39.97
CA ASP A 764 3.71 -15.02 -41.24
C ASP A 764 4.24 -13.86 -42.10
N GLU A 765 5.36 -14.07 -42.80
CA GLU A 765 5.94 -13.08 -43.73
C GLU A 765 6.16 -11.67 -43.12
N GLY A 766 6.31 -11.57 -41.79
CA GLY A 766 6.52 -10.31 -41.08
C GLY A 766 5.26 -9.45 -40.91
N ASN A 767 4.07 -10.04 -41.04
CA ASN A 767 2.80 -9.40 -40.69
C ASN A 767 2.32 -9.83 -39.27
N TYR A 768 1.17 -9.35 -38.79
CA TYR A 768 0.68 -9.70 -37.43
C TYR A 768 -0.05 -11.05 -37.36
N TYR A 769 -0.27 -11.75 -38.47
CA TYR A 769 -1.14 -12.92 -38.55
C TYR A 769 -0.34 -14.21 -38.71
N GLN A 770 -0.55 -15.17 -37.80
CA GLN A 770 -0.15 -16.56 -38.01
C GLN A 770 -1.36 -17.33 -38.53
N THR A 771 -1.34 -17.74 -39.79
CA THR A 771 -2.50 -18.23 -40.55
C THR A 771 -2.39 -19.71 -40.90
N TRP A 772 -3.47 -20.47 -40.69
CA TRP A 772 -3.51 -21.88 -41.08
C TRP A 772 -4.93 -22.33 -41.48
N ALA A 773 -5.02 -23.52 -42.08
CA ALA A 773 -6.29 -24.17 -42.38
C ALA A 773 -6.64 -25.21 -41.30
N ALA A 774 -7.87 -25.16 -40.78
CA ALA A 774 -8.40 -26.11 -39.81
C ALA A 774 -9.75 -26.66 -40.30
N THR A 775 -10.07 -27.91 -39.95
CA THR A 775 -11.40 -28.50 -40.20
C THR A 775 -12.25 -28.37 -38.94
N ALA A 776 -13.29 -27.53 -38.97
CA ALA A 776 -14.16 -27.24 -37.83
C ALA A 776 -15.55 -26.75 -38.27
N GLY A 777 -16.46 -26.54 -37.31
CA GLY A 777 -17.83 -26.06 -37.53
C GLY A 777 -18.87 -27.17 -37.70
N GLU A 778 -20.14 -26.77 -37.85
CA GLU A 778 -21.26 -27.66 -38.10
C GLU A 778 -22.12 -27.14 -39.28
N PRO A 779 -22.13 -27.81 -40.45
CA PRO A 779 -21.35 -29.00 -40.80
C PRO A 779 -19.83 -28.70 -40.85
N GLU A 780 -19.01 -29.72 -40.58
CA GLU A 780 -17.54 -29.60 -40.64
C GLU A 780 -17.10 -29.10 -42.02
N ARG A 781 -16.25 -28.05 -42.02
CA ARG A 781 -15.67 -27.46 -43.22
C ARG A 781 -14.24 -27.03 -42.96
N THR A 782 -13.42 -26.96 -44.00
CA THR A 782 -12.11 -26.34 -43.92
C THR A 782 -12.29 -24.83 -43.85
N ILE A 783 -11.79 -24.23 -42.76
CA ILE A 783 -11.79 -22.79 -42.50
C ILE A 783 -10.36 -22.30 -42.34
N THR A 784 -10.12 -21.06 -42.72
CA THR A 784 -8.86 -20.38 -42.43
C THR A 784 -8.98 -19.71 -41.06
N LEU A 785 -7.99 -19.97 -40.20
CA LEU A 785 -7.87 -19.36 -38.88
C LEU A 785 -6.60 -18.53 -38.82
N ARG A 786 -6.60 -17.50 -37.96
CA ARG A 786 -5.44 -16.64 -37.73
C ARG A 786 -5.26 -16.29 -36.26
N ASN A 787 -4.08 -16.51 -35.70
CA ASN A 787 -3.69 -15.85 -34.46
C ASN A 787 -3.16 -14.45 -34.79
N VAL A 788 -3.28 -13.50 -33.86
CA VAL A 788 -2.67 -12.16 -34.00
C VAL A 788 -1.49 -12.05 -33.04
N VAL A 789 -0.28 -11.84 -33.55
CA VAL A 789 0.98 -11.89 -32.79
C VAL A 789 1.73 -10.56 -32.93
N GLY A 790 1.97 -9.89 -31.80
CA GLY A 790 2.80 -8.69 -31.72
C GLY A 790 3.88 -8.81 -30.64
N LEU A 791 5.03 -8.17 -30.83
CA LEU A 791 6.17 -8.21 -29.92
C LEU A 791 6.50 -6.85 -29.32
N THR A 792 6.85 -6.86 -28.03
CA THR A 792 7.70 -5.83 -27.42
C THR A 792 9.12 -6.39 -27.35
N PRO A 793 10.06 -5.94 -28.20
CA PRO A 793 11.43 -6.46 -28.20
C PRO A 793 12.15 -6.24 -26.87
N GLY A 794 12.81 -7.28 -26.36
CA GLY A 794 13.66 -7.19 -25.18
C GLY A 794 15.05 -6.63 -25.49
N ALA A 795 15.74 -6.14 -24.47
CA ALA A 795 17.15 -5.74 -24.53
C ALA A 795 18.09 -6.94 -24.75
N GLN A 796 17.66 -8.14 -24.35
CA GLN A 796 18.34 -9.43 -24.53
C GLN A 796 17.43 -10.38 -25.33
N PRO A 797 17.31 -10.20 -26.66
CA PRO A 797 16.37 -10.94 -27.50
C PRO A 797 16.65 -12.45 -27.58
N GLU A 798 17.84 -12.89 -27.18
CA GLU A 798 18.22 -14.31 -27.06
C GLU A 798 17.57 -15.02 -25.88
N LEU A 799 17.07 -14.28 -24.89
CA LEU A 799 16.37 -14.84 -23.75
C LEU A 799 14.96 -15.31 -24.15
N PRO A 800 14.50 -16.48 -23.66
CA PRO A 800 13.14 -16.95 -23.91
C PRO A 800 12.07 -15.90 -23.55
N PRO A 801 11.13 -15.60 -24.45
CA PRO A 801 10.10 -14.58 -24.25
C PRO A 801 9.06 -14.99 -23.21
N VAL A 802 8.35 -13.99 -22.69
CA VAL A 802 7.13 -14.15 -21.90
C VAL A 802 5.93 -13.96 -22.83
N VAL A 803 4.97 -14.89 -22.80
CA VAL A 803 3.73 -14.80 -23.60
C VAL A 803 2.59 -14.25 -22.75
N VAL A 804 1.93 -13.21 -23.24
CA VAL A 804 0.64 -12.73 -22.70
C VAL A 804 -0.43 -13.07 -23.73
N GLY A 805 -1.39 -13.90 -23.33
CA GLY A 805 -2.40 -14.46 -24.22
C GLY A 805 -3.84 -14.13 -23.81
N ALA A 806 -4.71 -14.08 -24.80
CA ALA A 806 -6.17 -14.08 -24.65
C ALA A 806 -6.80 -14.55 -25.96
N HIS A 807 -7.92 -15.27 -25.93
CA HIS A 807 -8.64 -15.58 -27.18
C HIS A 807 -9.59 -14.46 -27.58
N TYR A 808 -9.83 -14.33 -28.88
CA TYR A 808 -10.72 -13.32 -29.44
C TYR A 808 -11.94 -13.90 -30.16
N ASP A 809 -12.01 -15.22 -30.38
CA ASP A 809 -13.23 -15.88 -30.82
C ASP A 809 -14.24 -16.01 -29.68
N HIS A 810 -15.49 -16.26 -30.04
CA HIS A 810 -16.54 -16.73 -29.14
C HIS A 810 -17.55 -17.58 -29.94
N LEU A 811 -18.70 -17.88 -29.36
CA LEU A 811 -19.65 -18.87 -29.88
C LEU A 811 -20.43 -18.45 -31.13
N GLY A 812 -20.30 -17.21 -31.60
CA GLY A 812 -21.05 -16.70 -32.74
C GLY A 812 -22.57 -16.77 -32.51
N ARG A 813 -23.21 -17.74 -33.16
CA ARG A 813 -24.65 -18.04 -33.04
C ARG A 813 -24.97 -19.26 -32.16
N GLY A 814 -24.01 -19.70 -31.35
CA GLY A 814 -24.16 -20.83 -30.43
C GLY A 814 -23.42 -22.10 -30.89
N TRP A 815 -22.24 -22.00 -31.49
CA TRP A 815 -21.39 -23.16 -31.75
C TRP A 815 -20.00 -22.92 -31.15
N PRO A 816 -19.35 -23.91 -30.53
CA PRO A 816 -19.76 -25.33 -30.42
C PRO A 816 -20.62 -25.69 -29.21
N ASP A 817 -20.82 -24.78 -28.25
CA ASP A 817 -21.52 -25.05 -26.99
C ASP A 817 -22.63 -24.02 -26.76
N VAL A 818 -23.88 -24.36 -27.10
CA VAL A 818 -25.06 -23.48 -26.89
C VAL A 818 -25.99 -24.02 -25.83
N HIS A 819 -26.41 -23.12 -24.95
CA HIS A 819 -27.44 -23.38 -23.97
C HIS A 819 -28.82 -23.52 -24.62
N ARG A 820 -29.61 -24.48 -24.14
CA ARG A 820 -30.99 -24.68 -24.60
C ARG A 820 -31.81 -23.39 -24.49
N GLY A 821 -32.42 -22.99 -25.60
CA GLY A 821 -33.23 -21.77 -25.71
C GLY A 821 -32.46 -20.55 -26.24
N ASP A 822 -31.15 -20.67 -26.45
CA ASP A 822 -30.29 -19.63 -27.02
C ASP A 822 -29.79 -19.96 -28.44
N GLU A 823 -30.30 -21.02 -29.05
CA GLU A 823 -29.92 -21.46 -30.39
C GLU A 823 -30.15 -20.36 -31.45
N GLY A 824 -29.12 -20.08 -32.25
CA GLY A 824 -29.18 -19.10 -33.33
C GLY A 824 -29.07 -17.63 -32.90
N LYS A 825 -29.11 -17.35 -31.59
CA LYS A 825 -28.91 -16.01 -31.04
C LYS A 825 -27.42 -15.64 -31.05
N ILE A 826 -27.13 -14.36 -31.17
CA ILE A 826 -25.75 -13.85 -31.07
C ILE A 826 -25.28 -14.00 -29.63
N HIS A 827 -24.09 -14.55 -29.45
CA HIS A 827 -23.38 -14.64 -28.19
C HIS A 827 -22.30 -13.54 -28.21
N PRO A 828 -22.50 -12.40 -27.53
CA PRO A 828 -21.59 -11.26 -27.67
C PRO A 828 -20.20 -11.50 -27.06
N GLY A 829 -20.11 -12.31 -26.01
CA GLY A 829 -18.83 -12.65 -25.38
C GLY A 829 -18.08 -11.41 -24.87
N ALA A 830 -18.78 -10.57 -24.11
CA ALA A 830 -18.21 -9.34 -23.56
C ALA A 830 -17.19 -9.63 -22.44
N ASP A 831 -17.51 -10.57 -21.56
CA ASP A 831 -16.55 -11.06 -20.57
C ASP A 831 -15.68 -12.17 -21.18
N ASP A 832 -16.29 -13.04 -21.98
CA ASP A 832 -15.67 -14.22 -22.61
C ASP A 832 -15.60 -14.09 -24.15
N ASN A 833 -14.54 -13.52 -24.72
CA ASN A 833 -13.37 -12.99 -24.03
C ASN A 833 -12.91 -11.63 -24.57
N ALA A 834 -13.86 -10.75 -24.89
CA ALA A 834 -13.53 -9.36 -25.22
C ALA A 834 -12.83 -8.64 -24.05
N SER A 835 -13.11 -9.03 -22.80
CA SER A 835 -12.47 -8.47 -21.60
C SER A 835 -10.97 -8.75 -21.53
N GLY A 836 -10.54 -10.00 -21.81
CA GLY A 836 -9.13 -10.39 -21.82
C GLY A 836 -8.34 -9.66 -22.90
N ILE A 837 -8.91 -9.57 -24.11
CA ILE A 837 -8.33 -8.80 -25.21
C ILE A 837 -8.19 -7.32 -24.82
N ALA A 838 -9.21 -6.72 -24.21
CA ALA A 838 -9.16 -5.30 -23.83
C ALA A 838 -8.08 -5.00 -22.77
N VAL A 839 -7.92 -5.87 -21.77
CA VAL A 839 -6.83 -5.75 -20.77
C VAL A 839 -5.46 -5.86 -21.44
N MET A 840 -5.29 -6.84 -22.34
CA MET A 840 -4.05 -7.01 -23.10
C MET A 840 -3.72 -5.77 -23.95
N LEU A 841 -4.68 -5.26 -24.70
CA LEU A 841 -4.53 -4.08 -25.55
C LEU A 841 -4.18 -2.83 -24.75
N GLU A 842 -4.81 -2.64 -23.58
CA GLU A 842 -4.54 -1.50 -22.73
C GLU A 842 -3.14 -1.56 -22.09
N LEU A 843 -2.71 -2.75 -21.66
CA LEU A 843 -1.34 -2.93 -21.14
C LEU A 843 -0.30 -2.69 -22.24
N ALA A 844 -0.48 -3.26 -23.43
CA ALA A 844 0.38 -3.04 -24.58
C ALA A 844 0.45 -1.55 -24.97
N ARG A 845 -0.68 -0.82 -24.91
CA ARG A 845 -0.76 0.61 -25.21
C ARG A 845 -0.04 1.49 -24.19
N VAL A 846 -0.10 1.13 -22.90
CA VAL A 846 0.54 1.89 -21.83
C VAL A 846 2.05 1.62 -21.77
N LEU A 847 2.48 0.37 -21.97
CA LEU A 847 3.89 0.00 -21.89
C LEU A 847 4.64 0.15 -23.22
N GLY A 848 4.04 -0.27 -24.34
CA GLY A 848 4.70 -0.48 -25.63
C GLY A 848 5.62 0.66 -26.13
N PRO A 849 5.20 1.94 -26.12
CA PRO A 849 6.00 3.01 -26.70
C PRO A 849 7.33 3.34 -26.00
N GLN A 850 7.47 3.01 -24.71
CA GLN A 850 8.64 3.41 -23.89
C GLN A 850 9.28 2.25 -23.12
N TRP A 851 8.67 1.07 -23.15
CA TRP A 851 9.13 -0.07 -22.38
C TRP A 851 10.10 -0.94 -23.16
N GLN A 852 11.32 -1.08 -22.66
CA GLN A 852 12.31 -2.03 -23.13
C GLN A 852 12.59 -3.05 -22.01
N PRO A 853 11.84 -4.16 -21.94
CA PRO A 853 12.12 -5.22 -20.97
C PRO A 853 13.45 -5.91 -21.25
N GLU A 854 14.00 -6.70 -20.31
CA GLU A 854 15.18 -7.53 -20.61
C GLU A 854 14.81 -8.63 -21.61
N ARG A 855 13.70 -9.33 -21.35
CA ARG A 855 13.16 -10.38 -22.23
C ARG A 855 12.08 -9.83 -23.16
N THR A 856 12.01 -10.35 -24.38
CA THR A 856 10.90 -10.05 -25.31
C THR A 856 9.55 -10.46 -24.70
N VAL A 857 8.52 -9.64 -24.92
CA VAL A 857 7.13 -10.01 -24.64
C VAL A 857 6.40 -10.28 -25.93
N ALA A 858 5.79 -11.46 -26.03
CA ALA A 858 4.89 -11.82 -27.12
C ALA A 858 3.43 -11.64 -26.67
N TRP A 859 2.72 -10.75 -27.34
CA TRP A 859 1.30 -10.47 -27.17
C TRP A 859 0.54 -11.28 -28.21
N VAL A 860 -0.28 -12.23 -27.77
CA VAL A 860 -0.91 -13.19 -28.67
C VAL A 860 -2.43 -13.22 -28.46
N ALA A 861 -3.18 -12.80 -29.47
CA ALA A 861 -4.61 -13.01 -29.54
C ALA A 861 -4.90 -14.34 -30.25
N PHE A 862 -5.38 -15.33 -29.51
CA PHE A 862 -5.67 -16.67 -30.03
C PHE A 862 -7.05 -16.76 -30.66
N THR A 863 -7.20 -17.64 -31.65
CA THR A 863 -8.50 -17.99 -32.23
C THR A 863 -8.82 -19.47 -32.01
N GLY A 864 -10.10 -19.81 -31.92
CA GLY A 864 -10.60 -21.17 -31.82
C GLY A 864 -10.38 -21.79 -30.44
N GLU A 865 -10.38 -20.99 -29.38
CA GLU A 865 -10.37 -21.49 -28.00
C GLU A 865 -11.60 -22.36 -27.75
N GLU A 866 -12.77 -21.80 -28.07
CA GLU A 866 -14.09 -22.42 -27.86
C GLU A 866 -14.23 -23.76 -28.56
N ALA A 867 -13.51 -23.91 -29.68
CA ALA A 867 -13.48 -25.10 -30.52
C ALA A 867 -12.36 -26.08 -30.18
N GLY A 868 -11.80 -25.99 -28.97
CA GLY A 868 -10.77 -26.88 -28.47
C GLY A 868 -9.35 -26.33 -28.60
N LYS A 869 -9.16 -25.03 -28.31
CA LYS A 869 -7.83 -24.39 -28.18
C LYS A 869 -6.99 -24.46 -29.45
N LEU A 870 -7.63 -24.36 -30.62
CA LEU A 870 -7.00 -24.56 -31.92
C LEU A 870 -5.82 -23.59 -32.13
N GLY A 871 -5.98 -22.32 -31.75
CA GLY A 871 -4.98 -21.28 -31.94
C GLY A 871 -3.78 -21.39 -31.02
N SER A 872 -3.98 -21.59 -29.72
CA SER A 872 -2.86 -21.78 -28.79
C SER A 872 -2.11 -23.09 -29.05
N ALA A 873 -2.82 -24.17 -29.40
CA ALA A 873 -2.19 -25.43 -29.82
C ALA A 873 -1.32 -25.23 -31.07
N HIS A 874 -1.83 -24.51 -32.07
CA HIS A 874 -1.08 -24.18 -33.28
C HIS A 874 0.16 -23.33 -32.97
N TYR A 875 0.02 -22.29 -32.15
CA TYR A 875 1.13 -21.41 -31.76
C TYR A 875 2.26 -22.20 -31.08
N VAL A 876 1.92 -23.05 -30.11
CA VAL A 876 2.90 -23.85 -29.37
C VAL A 876 3.62 -24.87 -30.28
N GLN A 877 2.91 -25.48 -31.24
CA GLN A 877 3.53 -26.39 -32.22
C GLN A 877 4.57 -25.67 -33.11
N HIS A 878 4.38 -24.37 -33.36
CA HIS A 878 5.32 -23.57 -34.14
C HIS A 878 6.57 -23.13 -33.36
N LEU A 879 6.62 -23.34 -32.04
CA LEU A 879 7.82 -23.10 -31.22
C LEU A 879 8.91 -24.17 -31.42
N GLY A 880 8.62 -25.24 -32.17
CA GLY A 880 9.57 -26.29 -32.54
C GLY A 880 9.72 -27.41 -31.51
N ASN A 881 10.80 -28.19 -31.60
CA ASN A 881 10.98 -29.45 -30.84
C ASN A 881 11.36 -29.26 -29.35
N SER A 882 11.52 -28.04 -28.87
CA SER A 882 11.82 -27.78 -27.45
C SER A 882 11.13 -26.50 -26.94
N PRO A 883 9.77 -26.43 -26.94
CA PRO A 883 9.03 -25.22 -26.58
C PRO A 883 9.37 -24.68 -25.19
N ALA A 884 9.58 -25.57 -24.20
CA ALA A 884 10.00 -25.21 -22.85
C ALA A 884 11.39 -24.53 -22.75
N LYS A 885 12.21 -24.59 -23.81
CA LYS A 885 13.49 -23.88 -23.91
C LYS A 885 13.38 -22.58 -24.70
N THR A 886 12.31 -22.39 -25.47
CA THR A 886 12.11 -21.25 -26.37
C THR A 886 11.03 -20.30 -25.87
N THR A 887 10.39 -20.57 -24.74
CA THR A 887 9.42 -19.69 -24.08
C THR A 887 9.56 -19.83 -22.57
N MET A 888 9.62 -18.69 -21.87
CA MET A 888 9.83 -18.66 -20.42
C MET A 888 8.58 -19.07 -19.66
N ALA A 889 7.45 -18.46 -20.00
CA ALA A 889 6.17 -18.66 -19.35
C ALA A 889 5.03 -18.05 -20.17
N MET A 890 3.79 -18.41 -19.85
CA MET A 890 2.58 -17.81 -20.40
C MET A 890 1.60 -17.34 -19.30
N ILE A 891 1.05 -16.14 -19.46
CA ILE A 891 -0.07 -15.65 -18.66
C ILE A 891 -1.27 -15.50 -19.59
N ASN A 892 -2.33 -16.26 -19.33
CA ASN A 892 -3.59 -16.19 -20.07
C ASN A 892 -4.59 -15.25 -19.37
N LEU A 893 -5.34 -14.49 -20.16
CA LEU A 893 -6.47 -13.67 -19.70
C LEU A 893 -7.76 -14.25 -20.27
N ASP A 894 -8.67 -14.63 -19.39
CA ASP A 894 -9.95 -15.22 -19.77
C ASP A 894 -11.01 -14.90 -18.72
N ALA A 895 -12.11 -14.30 -19.16
CA ALA A 895 -13.22 -13.81 -18.34
C ALA A 895 -12.73 -13.00 -17.13
N VAL A 896 -12.08 -11.88 -17.44
CA VAL A 896 -11.43 -10.98 -16.48
C VAL A 896 -12.24 -9.70 -16.22
N GLY A 897 -13.48 -9.63 -16.70
CA GLY A 897 -14.32 -8.44 -16.69
C GLY A 897 -15.22 -8.27 -15.46
N ARG A 898 -15.29 -9.23 -14.53
CA ARG A 898 -16.28 -9.23 -13.43
C ARG A 898 -15.69 -9.33 -12.03
N LEU A 899 -14.56 -8.67 -11.79
CA LEU A 899 -13.89 -8.69 -10.49
C LEU A 899 -14.79 -8.19 -9.34
N HIS A 900 -15.44 -7.03 -9.51
CA HIS A 900 -16.23 -6.35 -8.47
C HIS A 900 -15.43 -6.23 -7.15
N ASP A 901 -15.99 -6.75 -6.06
CA ASP A 901 -15.35 -6.86 -4.74
C ASP A 901 -14.76 -8.27 -4.49
N GLY A 902 -14.69 -9.10 -5.53
CA GLY A 902 -14.15 -10.46 -5.50
C GLY A 902 -12.63 -10.52 -5.53
N GLU A 903 -12.12 -11.75 -5.58
CA GLU A 903 -10.68 -12.04 -5.67
C GLU A 903 -10.32 -12.43 -7.10
N LEU A 904 -9.15 -11.98 -7.57
CA LEU A 904 -8.61 -12.46 -8.84
C LEU A 904 -8.07 -13.88 -8.65
N MET A 905 -8.60 -14.83 -9.40
CA MET A 905 -8.12 -16.21 -9.37
C MET A 905 -6.95 -16.38 -10.33
N VAL A 906 -5.92 -17.09 -9.88
CA VAL A 906 -4.77 -17.51 -10.68
C VAL A 906 -4.77 -19.03 -10.74
N LEU A 907 -5.24 -19.60 -11.85
CA LEU A 907 -5.33 -21.04 -12.06
C LEU A 907 -4.00 -21.62 -12.57
N ALA A 908 -3.79 -22.92 -12.37
CA ALA A 908 -2.54 -23.63 -12.71
C ALA A 908 -1.30 -23.04 -12.01
N ALA A 909 -1.45 -22.48 -10.81
CA ALA A 909 -0.38 -21.84 -10.07
C ALA A 909 0.69 -22.83 -9.55
N ASP A 910 0.45 -24.14 -9.64
CA ASP A 910 1.46 -25.17 -9.35
C ASP A 910 2.38 -25.50 -10.53
N SER A 911 2.10 -24.95 -11.73
CA SER A 911 2.90 -25.17 -12.93
C SER A 911 4.35 -24.69 -12.78
N ALA A 912 4.61 -23.74 -11.86
CA ALA A 912 5.93 -23.40 -11.36
C ALA A 912 5.85 -22.90 -9.91
N ARG A 913 6.85 -23.24 -9.09
CA ARG A 913 6.90 -22.88 -7.66
C ARG A 913 6.88 -21.38 -7.40
N GLU A 914 7.31 -20.58 -8.36
CA GLU A 914 7.40 -19.13 -8.23
C GLU A 914 6.06 -18.39 -8.35
N TRP A 915 5.04 -18.98 -9.00
CA TRP A 915 3.77 -18.27 -9.27
C TRP A 915 3.11 -17.72 -8.02
N ALA A 916 3.06 -18.53 -6.95
CA ALA A 916 2.50 -18.10 -5.68
C ALA A 916 3.21 -16.87 -5.09
N HIS A 917 4.52 -16.75 -5.29
CA HIS A 917 5.29 -15.59 -4.83
C HIS A 917 5.09 -14.38 -5.73
N ILE A 918 5.07 -14.58 -7.05
CA ILE A 918 4.86 -13.53 -8.05
C ILE A 918 3.52 -12.85 -7.80
N PHE A 919 2.43 -13.63 -7.73
CA PHE A 919 1.09 -13.08 -7.57
C PHE A 919 0.81 -12.58 -6.15
N ARG A 920 1.42 -13.17 -5.11
CA ARG A 920 1.38 -12.55 -3.77
C ARG A 920 2.06 -11.19 -3.75
N GLY A 921 3.19 -11.05 -4.46
CA GLY A 921 3.88 -9.78 -4.65
C GLY A 921 3.02 -8.78 -5.42
N ALA A 922 2.44 -9.19 -6.55
CA ALA A 922 1.57 -8.36 -7.37
C ALA A 922 0.31 -7.91 -6.60
N GLY A 923 -0.32 -8.80 -5.82
CA GLY A 923 -1.47 -8.45 -4.97
C GLY A 923 -1.09 -7.52 -3.83
N PHE A 924 0.06 -7.73 -3.20
CA PHE A 924 0.57 -6.82 -2.17
C PHE A 924 0.91 -5.43 -2.73
N VAL A 925 1.51 -5.38 -3.92
CA VAL A 925 1.71 -4.14 -4.65
C VAL A 925 0.33 -3.62 -4.98
N THR A 926 -0.39 -4.10 -5.97
CA THR A 926 -1.65 -3.50 -6.45
C THR A 926 -2.75 -3.26 -5.40
N GLY A 927 -2.78 -4.02 -4.30
CA GLY A 927 -3.87 -4.01 -3.32
C GLY A 927 -5.06 -4.88 -3.73
N VAL A 928 -4.92 -5.66 -4.80
CA VAL A 928 -5.94 -6.57 -5.30
C VAL A 928 -5.85 -7.90 -4.55
N PRO A 929 -6.94 -8.38 -3.94
CA PRO A 929 -7.00 -9.73 -3.38
C PRO A 929 -6.79 -10.75 -4.50
N ILE A 930 -5.85 -11.68 -4.28
CA ILE A 930 -5.51 -12.72 -5.25
C ILE A 930 -5.57 -14.08 -4.57
N GLN A 931 -6.27 -15.01 -5.22
CA GLN A 931 -6.34 -16.40 -4.85
C GLN A 931 -5.58 -17.25 -5.85
N THR A 932 -4.54 -17.95 -5.39
CA THR A 932 -3.80 -18.90 -6.23
C THR A 932 -4.40 -20.29 -6.10
N VAL A 933 -4.82 -20.85 -7.23
CA VAL A 933 -5.39 -22.20 -7.32
C VAL A 933 -4.33 -23.11 -7.96
N ALA A 934 -3.98 -24.20 -7.28
CA ALA A 934 -2.94 -25.11 -7.74
C ALA A 934 -3.34 -25.76 -9.08
N GLN A 935 -4.49 -26.43 -9.12
CA GLN A 935 -4.89 -27.26 -10.26
C GLN A 935 -5.18 -26.44 -11.53
N ASP A 936 -4.74 -26.97 -12.68
CA ASP A 936 -5.34 -26.61 -13.98
C ASP A 936 -6.68 -27.33 -14.12
N ILE A 937 -7.71 -26.59 -14.48
CA ILE A 937 -9.05 -27.15 -14.78
C ILE A 937 -9.20 -27.45 -16.28
N GLY A 938 -8.16 -27.23 -17.08
CA GLY A 938 -8.10 -27.58 -18.51
C GLY A 938 -8.97 -26.68 -19.40
N SER A 939 -9.36 -25.52 -18.89
CA SER A 939 -10.48 -24.73 -19.42
C SER A 939 -10.11 -23.76 -20.54
N SER A 940 -8.84 -23.40 -20.72
CA SER A 940 -8.46 -22.30 -21.62
C SER A 940 -7.04 -22.43 -22.19
N ASP A 941 -6.58 -21.44 -22.96
CA ASP A 941 -5.36 -21.48 -23.80
C ASP A 941 -4.06 -21.82 -23.05
N GLN A 942 -3.97 -21.55 -21.73
CA GLN A 942 -2.81 -21.95 -20.92
C GLN A 942 -2.53 -23.45 -20.98
N THR A 943 -3.58 -24.27 -21.15
CA THR A 943 -3.45 -25.73 -21.18
C THR A 943 -2.56 -26.20 -22.35
N SER A 944 -2.59 -25.52 -23.50
CA SER A 944 -1.72 -25.82 -24.64
C SER A 944 -0.23 -25.63 -24.29
N PHE A 945 0.08 -24.63 -23.46
CA PHE A 945 1.44 -24.35 -22.98
C PHE A 945 1.88 -25.37 -21.92
N LEU A 946 1.01 -25.68 -20.97
CA LEU A 946 1.26 -26.69 -19.93
C LEU A 946 1.55 -28.06 -20.55
N ASN A 947 0.78 -28.46 -21.56
CA ASN A 947 0.98 -29.72 -22.29
C ASN A 947 2.33 -29.78 -23.02
N ALA A 948 2.91 -28.63 -23.38
CA ALA A 948 4.24 -28.53 -23.98
C ALA A 948 5.37 -28.32 -22.94
N GLY A 949 5.06 -28.41 -21.65
CA GLY A 949 6.02 -28.25 -20.56
C GLY A 949 6.43 -26.79 -20.31
N ILE A 950 5.68 -25.81 -20.83
CA ILE A 950 5.90 -24.38 -20.56
C ILE A 950 5.06 -24.00 -19.33
N PRO A 951 5.65 -23.43 -18.26
CA PRO A 951 4.88 -22.91 -17.14
C PRO A 951 3.86 -21.88 -17.58
N ALA A 952 2.59 -22.07 -17.20
CA ALA A 952 1.52 -21.17 -17.59
C ALA A 952 0.44 -21.04 -16.51
N VAL A 953 -0.23 -19.89 -16.48
CA VAL A 953 -1.33 -19.58 -15.56
C VAL A 953 -2.47 -18.89 -16.29
N GLN A 954 -3.69 -19.00 -15.76
CA GLN A 954 -4.85 -18.23 -16.21
C GLN A 954 -5.27 -17.23 -15.13
N LEU A 955 -5.49 -15.98 -15.53
CA LEU A 955 -6.16 -14.96 -14.72
C LEU A 955 -7.66 -15.02 -15.02
N PHE A 956 -8.47 -15.14 -13.97
CA PHE A 956 -9.91 -15.39 -14.07
C PHE A 956 -10.67 -14.68 -12.93
N THR A 957 -11.83 -14.07 -13.22
CA THR A 957 -12.65 -13.39 -12.20
C THR A 957 -13.74 -14.25 -11.57
N GLY A 958 -13.78 -15.53 -11.91
CA GLY A 958 -14.71 -16.49 -11.32
C GLY A 958 -15.94 -16.75 -12.20
N PRO A 959 -16.67 -17.84 -11.92
CA PRO A 959 -17.84 -18.24 -12.69
C PRO A 959 -19.05 -17.31 -12.43
N HIS A 960 -19.90 -17.10 -13.45
CA HIS A 960 -21.18 -16.38 -13.33
C HIS A 960 -22.25 -16.96 -14.25
N GLY A 961 -23.52 -16.58 -14.04
CA GLY A 961 -24.66 -17.17 -14.75
C GLY A 961 -24.80 -16.80 -16.24
N ASP A 962 -23.90 -15.97 -16.77
CA ASP A 962 -23.95 -15.48 -18.17
C ASP A 962 -22.92 -16.15 -19.09
N PHE A 963 -22.06 -17.05 -18.58
CA PHE A 963 -21.10 -17.77 -19.42
C PHE A 963 -21.78 -18.46 -20.59
N HIS A 964 -21.20 -18.32 -21.79
CA HIS A 964 -21.69 -18.94 -23.03
C HIS A 964 -23.14 -18.58 -23.34
N ARG A 965 -23.61 -17.38 -22.97
CA ARG A 965 -25.00 -16.93 -23.21
C ARG A 965 -25.06 -15.60 -23.96
N PRO A 966 -26.19 -15.33 -24.68
CA PRO A 966 -26.46 -14.03 -25.29
C PRO A 966 -26.50 -12.85 -24.32
N THR A 967 -26.62 -13.15 -23.02
CA THR A 967 -26.67 -12.16 -21.94
C THR A 967 -25.27 -11.76 -21.45
N ASP A 968 -24.19 -12.29 -22.01
CA ASP A 968 -22.84 -11.81 -21.72
C ASP A 968 -22.53 -10.51 -22.50
N THR A 969 -23.02 -9.39 -21.95
CA THR A 969 -23.06 -8.09 -22.62
C THR A 969 -22.19 -7.03 -21.91
N PRO A 970 -21.72 -5.99 -22.64
CA PRO A 970 -20.80 -4.98 -22.08
C PRO A 970 -21.29 -4.24 -20.83
N ASP A 971 -22.61 -4.11 -20.63
CA ASP A 971 -23.19 -3.44 -19.45
C ASP A 971 -22.95 -4.17 -18.14
N LYS A 972 -22.52 -5.43 -18.18
CA LYS A 972 -22.22 -6.26 -17.00
C LYS A 972 -20.76 -6.23 -16.58
N ILE A 973 -19.90 -5.57 -17.34
CA ILE A 973 -18.47 -5.48 -17.08
C ILE A 973 -18.17 -4.50 -15.95
N ASP A 974 -17.36 -4.94 -15.00
CA ASP A 974 -16.77 -4.10 -13.97
C ASP A 974 -15.57 -3.32 -14.53
N SER A 975 -15.85 -2.12 -15.03
CA SER A 975 -14.83 -1.22 -15.58
C SER A 975 -13.72 -0.84 -14.57
N ALA A 976 -14.01 -0.80 -13.26
CA ALA A 976 -13.01 -0.53 -12.23
C ALA A 976 -12.14 -1.77 -12.00
N GLY A 977 -12.75 -2.95 -11.97
CA GLY A 977 -12.10 -4.25 -11.91
C GLY A 977 -11.06 -4.47 -13.02
N LEU A 978 -11.38 -4.08 -14.26
CA LEU A 978 -10.44 -4.17 -15.39
C LEU A 978 -9.13 -3.41 -15.12
N THR A 979 -9.20 -2.22 -14.51
CA THR A 979 -7.99 -1.42 -14.20
C THR A 979 -7.12 -2.08 -13.12
N LYS A 980 -7.76 -2.73 -12.15
CA LYS A 980 -7.10 -3.51 -11.09
C LYS A 980 -6.37 -4.72 -11.70
N ILE A 981 -7.02 -5.44 -12.62
CA ILE A 981 -6.44 -6.63 -13.27
C ILE A 981 -5.29 -6.24 -14.19
N ALA A 982 -5.44 -5.17 -14.98
CA ALA A 982 -4.34 -4.64 -15.79
C ALA A 982 -3.11 -4.28 -14.94
N ALA A 983 -3.32 -3.74 -13.72
CA ALA A 983 -2.24 -3.48 -12.77
C ALA A 983 -1.58 -4.76 -12.25
N VAL A 984 -2.36 -5.80 -11.94
CA VAL A 984 -1.78 -7.10 -11.52
C VAL A 984 -0.96 -7.72 -12.65
N LEU A 985 -1.50 -7.70 -13.88
CA LEU A 985 -0.83 -8.20 -15.07
C LEU A 985 0.48 -7.45 -15.33
N LYS A 986 0.47 -6.11 -15.22
CA LYS A 986 1.69 -5.28 -15.33
C LYS A 986 2.78 -5.74 -14.36
N GLU A 987 2.46 -5.92 -13.09
CA GLU A 987 3.44 -6.31 -12.06
C GLU A 987 3.99 -7.73 -12.32
N ALA A 988 3.12 -8.67 -12.70
CA ALA A 988 3.54 -10.04 -13.02
C ALA A 988 4.45 -10.08 -14.26
N VAL A 989 4.06 -9.41 -15.35
CA VAL A 989 4.82 -9.35 -16.59
C VAL A 989 6.15 -8.60 -16.39
N ALA A 990 6.16 -7.47 -15.67
CA ALA A 990 7.37 -6.73 -15.35
C ALA A 990 8.36 -7.59 -14.54
N TYR A 991 7.87 -8.36 -13.56
CA TYR A 991 8.71 -9.27 -12.79
C TYR A 991 9.30 -10.39 -13.66
N LEU A 992 8.48 -11.04 -14.48
CA LEU A 992 8.94 -12.14 -15.35
C LEU A 992 9.98 -11.67 -16.36
N THR A 993 9.75 -10.51 -16.96
CA THR A 993 10.64 -9.97 -18.00
C THR A 993 11.97 -9.44 -17.48
N SER A 994 12.07 -9.09 -16.19
CA SER A 994 13.32 -8.68 -15.53
C SER A 994 13.99 -9.80 -14.74
N ARG A 995 13.48 -11.03 -14.83
CA ARG A 995 14.00 -12.16 -14.05
C ARG A 995 15.12 -12.85 -14.83
N PRO A 996 16.31 -13.03 -14.20
CA PRO A 996 17.42 -13.71 -14.85
C PRO A 996 17.14 -15.21 -15.00
N ASP A 997 16.68 -15.86 -13.94
CA ASP A 997 16.46 -17.31 -13.91
C ASP A 997 15.12 -17.71 -14.55
N PRO A 998 15.07 -18.83 -15.28
CA PRO A 998 13.79 -19.40 -15.71
C PRO A 998 12.89 -19.76 -14.52
N LEU A 999 11.61 -19.96 -14.78
CA LEU A 999 10.69 -20.53 -13.80
C LEU A 999 11.00 -22.01 -13.62
N HIS A 1000 10.90 -22.50 -12.39
CA HIS A 1000 11.14 -23.91 -12.10
C HIS A 1000 9.81 -24.65 -12.24
N GLY A 1001 9.55 -25.09 -13.46
CA GLY A 1001 8.36 -25.88 -13.77
C GLY A 1001 8.37 -27.23 -13.04
N GLN A 1002 7.22 -27.61 -12.48
CA GLN A 1002 6.97 -29.02 -12.24
C GLN A 1002 6.47 -29.59 -13.56
N SER A 1003 7.20 -30.54 -14.15
CA SER A 1003 6.68 -31.25 -15.31
C SER A 1003 5.40 -31.95 -14.87
N VAL A 1004 4.25 -31.43 -15.28
CA VAL A 1004 3.01 -32.21 -15.24
C VAL A 1004 3.32 -33.42 -16.11
N ALA A 1005 3.40 -34.60 -15.51
CA ALA A 1005 3.54 -35.81 -16.31
C ALA A 1005 2.44 -35.77 -17.37
N PRO A 1006 2.72 -36.03 -18.67
CA PRO A 1006 1.66 -36.12 -19.65
C PRO A 1006 0.70 -37.18 -19.12
N GLY A 1007 -0.48 -36.73 -18.66
CA GLY A 1007 -1.56 -37.64 -18.33
C GLY A 1007 -1.75 -38.54 -19.55
N GLU A 1008 -1.87 -39.85 -19.31
CA GLU A 1008 -2.11 -40.84 -20.35
C GLU A 1008 -3.04 -40.26 -21.42
N GLU A 1009 -2.61 -40.36 -22.68
CA GLU A 1009 -3.32 -39.89 -23.85
C GLU A 1009 -4.83 -39.87 -23.61
N ALA A 1010 -5.41 -38.67 -23.46
CA ALA A 1010 -6.83 -38.49 -23.65
C ALA A 1010 -7.12 -38.72 -25.14
N GLN A 1011 -7.11 -39.99 -25.54
CA GLN A 1011 -7.53 -40.41 -26.87
C GLN A 1011 -8.99 -39.97 -27.07
N ASP A 1012 -9.18 -39.14 -28.10
CA ASP A 1012 -10.34 -39.14 -28.99
C ASP A 1012 -11.74 -38.88 -28.41
N SER A 1013 -11.88 -38.21 -27.26
CA SER A 1013 -13.20 -37.83 -26.71
C SER A 1013 -13.53 -36.33 -26.74
N SER A 1014 -12.62 -35.47 -27.22
CA SER A 1014 -12.79 -34.00 -27.24
C SER A 1014 -13.84 -33.47 -28.25
N ARG A 1015 -14.46 -34.34 -29.06
CA ARG A 1015 -15.54 -33.94 -29.99
C ARG A 1015 -16.95 -33.88 -29.38
N GLN A 1016 -17.15 -34.28 -28.12
CA GLN A 1016 -18.46 -34.17 -27.47
C GLN A 1016 -18.41 -33.20 -26.28
N GLY A 1017 -18.92 -31.98 -26.51
CA GLY A 1017 -19.22 -31.02 -25.45
C GLY A 1017 -20.18 -31.61 -24.39
N ARG A 1018 -20.18 -31.02 -23.20
CA ARG A 1018 -21.01 -31.45 -22.07
C ARG A 1018 -22.50 -31.25 -22.40
N ARG A 1019 -23.26 -32.34 -22.54
CA ARG A 1019 -24.67 -32.33 -22.98
C ARG A 1019 -25.69 -31.97 -21.90
N VAL A 1020 -25.31 -32.04 -20.63
CA VAL A 1020 -26.22 -31.84 -19.50
C VAL A 1020 -25.70 -30.84 -18.46
N GLY A 1021 -26.62 -30.04 -17.94
CA GLY A 1021 -26.39 -29.06 -16.88
C GLY A 1021 -27.03 -29.50 -15.57
N LEU A 1022 -26.29 -29.34 -14.46
CA LEU A 1022 -26.84 -29.43 -13.11
C LEU A 1022 -27.27 -28.06 -12.59
N GLY A 1023 -26.57 -26.99 -13.00
CA GLY A 1023 -26.81 -25.62 -12.51
C GLY A 1023 -26.07 -25.26 -11.23
N THR A 1024 -25.11 -26.08 -10.79
CA THR A 1024 -24.16 -25.77 -9.72
C THR A 1024 -23.05 -24.86 -10.22
N ILE A 1025 -22.65 -23.89 -9.41
CA ILE A 1025 -21.49 -23.04 -9.62
C ILE A 1025 -20.40 -23.56 -8.67
N PRO A 1026 -19.32 -24.18 -9.18
CA PRO A 1026 -18.25 -24.67 -8.32
C PRO A 1026 -17.50 -23.55 -7.62
N ASP A 1027 -16.91 -23.88 -6.48
CA ASP A 1027 -15.92 -23.06 -5.81
C ASP A 1027 -14.51 -23.54 -6.19
N PHE A 1028 -13.89 -22.84 -7.13
CA PHE A 1028 -12.53 -23.14 -7.61
C PHE A 1028 -11.44 -22.89 -6.56
N GLY A 1029 -11.76 -22.16 -5.49
CA GLY A 1029 -10.85 -21.87 -4.39
C GLY A 1029 -10.79 -22.97 -3.32
N TRP A 1030 -11.64 -23.99 -3.42
CA TRP A 1030 -11.70 -25.09 -2.47
C TRP A 1030 -10.55 -26.08 -2.67
N THR A 1031 -9.80 -26.36 -1.59
CA THR A 1031 -8.65 -27.27 -1.60
C THR A 1031 -8.90 -28.57 -0.81
N GLY A 1032 -10.12 -28.80 -0.31
CA GLY A 1032 -10.49 -30.03 0.39
C GLY A 1032 -10.98 -31.12 -0.56
N THR A 1033 -11.21 -32.33 -0.04
CA THR A 1033 -11.82 -33.43 -0.81
C THR A 1033 -13.28 -33.11 -1.13
N GLY A 1034 -13.72 -33.34 -2.38
CA GLY A 1034 -15.08 -33.03 -2.83
C GLY A 1034 -15.17 -31.74 -3.63
N VAL A 1035 -16.30 -31.51 -4.30
CA VAL A 1035 -16.58 -30.27 -5.04
C VAL A 1035 -17.48 -29.36 -4.21
N ARG A 1036 -16.88 -28.35 -3.57
CA ARG A 1036 -17.64 -27.28 -2.91
C ARG A 1036 -18.33 -26.42 -3.95
N ILE A 1037 -19.59 -26.05 -3.72
CA ILE A 1037 -20.33 -25.15 -4.60
C ILE A 1037 -20.42 -23.75 -4.00
N SER A 1038 -20.06 -22.75 -4.79
CA SER A 1038 -20.15 -21.32 -4.43
C SER A 1038 -21.57 -20.77 -4.62
N GLY A 1039 -22.39 -21.46 -5.40
CA GLY A 1039 -23.80 -21.14 -5.59
C GLY A 1039 -24.53 -22.11 -6.51
N VAL A 1040 -25.81 -21.81 -6.74
CA VAL A 1040 -26.68 -22.51 -7.68
C VAL A 1040 -27.37 -21.49 -8.58
N THR A 1041 -27.55 -21.84 -9.85
CA THR A 1041 -28.24 -21.00 -10.83
C THR A 1041 -29.75 -21.14 -10.64
N PRO A 1042 -30.54 -20.05 -10.65
CA PRO A 1042 -32.00 -20.13 -10.53
C PRO A 1042 -32.64 -20.97 -11.64
N ASN A 1043 -33.74 -21.65 -11.32
CA ASN A 1043 -34.51 -22.53 -12.21
C ASN A 1043 -33.71 -23.73 -12.76
N THR A 1044 -32.75 -24.25 -12.00
CA THR A 1044 -31.94 -25.42 -12.40
C THR A 1044 -32.17 -26.65 -11.53
N PRO A 1045 -31.79 -27.86 -11.99
CA PRO A 1045 -31.90 -29.07 -11.19
C PRO A 1045 -31.17 -29.02 -9.85
N ALA A 1046 -30.09 -28.24 -9.72
CA ALA A 1046 -29.38 -28.02 -8.46
C ALA A 1046 -30.23 -27.27 -7.43
N GLU A 1047 -30.89 -26.18 -7.85
CA GLU A 1047 -31.80 -25.42 -6.99
C GLU A 1047 -33.02 -26.27 -6.61
N ALA A 1048 -33.61 -26.98 -7.58
CA ALA A 1048 -34.73 -27.90 -7.32
C ALA A 1048 -34.35 -29.05 -6.37
N ALA A 1049 -33.08 -29.49 -6.39
CA ALA A 1049 -32.52 -30.46 -5.46
C ALA A 1049 -32.19 -29.87 -4.07
N GLY A 1050 -32.39 -28.57 -3.87
CA GLY A 1050 -32.12 -27.89 -2.61
C GLY A 1050 -30.62 -27.77 -2.28
N LEU A 1051 -29.75 -27.89 -3.29
CA LEU A 1051 -28.33 -27.56 -3.15
C LEU A 1051 -28.16 -26.07 -2.87
N GLN A 1052 -27.19 -25.73 -2.03
CA GLN A 1052 -26.95 -24.38 -1.54
C GLN A 1052 -25.45 -24.08 -1.55
N LYS A 1053 -25.13 -22.79 -1.49
CA LYS A 1053 -23.76 -22.33 -1.26
C LYS A 1053 -23.13 -23.09 -0.07
N ASP A 1054 -21.86 -23.43 -0.22
CA ASP A 1054 -20.99 -24.14 0.73
C ASP A 1054 -21.26 -25.64 0.88
N ASP A 1055 -22.23 -26.22 0.15
CA ASP A 1055 -22.35 -27.68 0.04
C ASP A 1055 -21.12 -28.29 -0.65
N ILE A 1056 -20.64 -29.43 -0.16
CA ILE A 1056 -19.49 -30.15 -0.75
C ILE A 1056 -19.99 -31.46 -1.35
N ILE A 1057 -20.07 -31.55 -2.67
CA ILE A 1057 -20.44 -32.77 -3.38
C ILE A 1057 -19.30 -33.77 -3.27
N ILE A 1058 -19.57 -34.93 -2.68
CA ILE A 1058 -18.57 -35.98 -2.43
C ILE A 1058 -18.81 -37.22 -3.29
N ARG A 1059 -20.00 -37.37 -3.88
CA ARG A 1059 -20.34 -38.49 -4.76
C ARG A 1059 -21.46 -38.10 -5.73
N LEU A 1060 -21.32 -38.54 -6.98
CA LEU A 1060 -22.36 -38.49 -7.99
C LEU A 1060 -22.65 -39.92 -8.48
N ASN A 1061 -23.89 -40.38 -8.33
CA ASN A 1061 -24.28 -41.78 -8.49
C ASN A 1061 -23.38 -42.70 -7.66
N ASP A 1062 -22.67 -43.64 -8.31
CA ASP A 1062 -21.73 -44.56 -7.66
C ASP A 1062 -20.27 -44.07 -7.72
N THR A 1063 -20.02 -42.88 -8.27
CA THR A 1063 -18.67 -42.34 -8.51
C THR A 1063 -18.29 -41.35 -7.41
N ALA A 1064 -17.26 -41.68 -6.62
CA ALA A 1064 -16.64 -40.73 -5.69
C ALA A 1064 -16.14 -39.51 -6.47
N THR A 1065 -16.45 -38.32 -5.96
CA THR A 1065 -16.17 -37.06 -6.65
C THR A 1065 -15.21 -36.27 -5.79
N ASP A 1066 -13.92 -36.56 -5.89
CA ASP A 1066 -12.90 -35.94 -5.05
C ASP A 1066 -12.39 -34.62 -5.65
N THR A 1067 -12.47 -34.49 -6.98
CA THR A 1067 -12.03 -33.32 -7.74
C THR A 1067 -13.10 -32.76 -8.68
N LEU A 1068 -12.89 -31.53 -9.14
CA LEU A 1068 -13.68 -30.88 -10.19
C LEU A 1068 -13.66 -31.64 -11.51
N ALA A 1069 -12.53 -32.30 -11.83
CA ALA A 1069 -12.40 -33.12 -13.02
C ALA A 1069 -13.30 -34.37 -12.95
N ASP A 1070 -13.39 -35.02 -11.79
CA ASP A 1070 -14.29 -36.15 -11.56
C ASP A 1070 -15.76 -35.73 -11.75
N PHE A 1071 -16.12 -34.58 -11.17
CA PHE A 1071 -17.46 -34.00 -11.28
C PHE A 1071 -17.84 -33.71 -12.75
N ALA A 1072 -16.94 -33.07 -13.49
CA ALA A 1072 -17.12 -32.80 -14.91
C ALA A 1072 -17.21 -34.10 -15.73
N GLY A 1073 -16.39 -35.11 -15.40
CA GLY A 1073 -16.39 -36.42 -16.03
C GLY A 1073 -17.73 -37.14 -15.92
N VAL A 1074 -18.32 -37.20 -14.71
CA VAL A 1074 -19.64 -37.82 -14.50
C VAL A 1074 -20.71 -37.11 -15.32
N LEU A 1075 -20.70 -35.78 -15.34
CA LEU A 1075 -21.71 -35.00 -16.06
C LEU A 1075 -21.57 -35.10 -17.59
N ARG A 1076 -20.37 -35.34 -18.13
CA ARG A 1076 -20.18 -35.62 -19.57
C ARG A 1076 -20.79 -36.96 -20.00
N ALA A 1077 -20.87 -37.94 -19.09
CA ALA A 1077 -21.40 -39.27 -19.39
C ALA A 1077 -22.94 -39.34 -19.40
N LEU A 1078 -23.63 -38.33 -18.85
CA LEU A 1078 -25.08 -38.31 -18.67
C LEU A 1078 -25.82 -37.67 -19.85
N LYS A 1079 -27.09 -38.06 -20.02
CA LYS A 1079 -28.03 -37.54 -21.03
C LYS A 1079 -29.16 -36.74 -20.37
N PRO A 1080 -29.77 -35.77 -21.09
CA PRO A 1080 -30.91 -35.02 -20.56
C PRO A 1080 -32.05 -35.94 -20.12
N GLY A 1081 -32.55 -35.75 -18.91
CA GLY A 1081 -33.58 -36.60 -18.29
C GLY A 1081 -33.03 -37.75 -17.45
N ASP A 1082 -31.71 -38.02 -17.49
CA ASP A 1082 -31.11 -39.01 -16.61
C ASP A 1082 -31.23 -38.59 -15.15
N SER A 1083 -31.51 -39.56 -14.28
CA SER A 1083 -31.53 -39.36 -12.85
C SER A 1083 -30.10 -39.31 -12.32
N LEU A 1084 -29.80 -38.30 -11.50
CA LEU A 1084 -28.51 -38.11 -10.84
C LEU A 1084 -28.72 -38.08 -9.33
N THR A 1085 -28.12 -39.03 -8.63
CA THR A 1085 -28.05 -39.04 -7.17
C THR A 1085 -26.80 -38.28 -6.74
N ILE A 1086 -26.96 -37.30 -5.86
CA ILE A 1086 -25.91 -36.39 -5.41
C ILE A 1086 -25.78 -36.60 -3.91
N GLU A 1087 -24.60 -37.06 -3.48
CA GLU A 1087 -24.23 -37.06 -2.07
C GLU A 1087 -23.34 -35.86 -1.78
N PHE A 1088 -23.72 -35.06 -0.79
CA PHE A 1088 -23.02 -33.83 -0.43
C PHE A 1088 -22.96 -33.63 1.09
N LEU A 1089 -21.95 -32.90 1.54
CA LEU A 1089 -21.80 -32.49 2.93
C LEU A 1089 -22.38 -31.08 3.10
N ARG A 1090 -23.25 -30.92 4.11
CA ARG A 1090 -23.68 -29.62 4.64
C ARG A 1090 -23.47 -29.63 6.15
N ASP A 1091 -22.76 -28.65 6.68
CA ASP A 1091 -22.43 -28.58 8.12
C ASP A 1091 -21.76 -29.87 8.64
N GLN A 1092 -20.87 -30.47 7.83
CA GLN A 1092 -20.21 -31.77 8.06
C GLN A 1092 -21.15 -33.00 8.14
N GLN A 1093 -22.43 -32.86 7.78
CA GLN A 1093 -23.37 -33.97 7.71
C GLN A 1093 -23.60 -34.38 6.25
N SER A 1094 -23.48 -35.68 5.96
CA SER A 1094 -23.80 -36.22 4.62
C SER A 1094 -25.30 -36.20 4.38
N ARG A 1095 -25.68 -35.71 3.20
CA ARG A 1095 -27.04 -35.66 2.67
C ARG A 1095 -27.04 -36.23 1.26
N THR A 1096 -28.14 -36.84 0.88
CA THR A 1096 -28.32 -37.39 -0.46
C THR A 1096 -29.60 -36.84 -1.07
N VAL A 1097 -29.50 -36.36 -2.31
CA VAL A 1097 -30.65 -35.91 -3.10
C VAL A 1097 -30.60 -36.51 -4.49
N THR A 1098 -31.75 -36.79 -5.06
CA THR A 1098 -31.87 -37.24 -6.45
C THR A 1098 -32.56 -36.15 -7.26
N THR A 1099 -31.96 -35.81 -8.39
CA THR A 1099 -32.50 -34.83 -9.35
C THR A 1099 -32.39 -35.38 -10.78
N GLN A 1100 -33.07 -34.75 -11.73
CA GLN A 1100 -32.89 -35.08 -13.15
C GLN A 1100 -32.01 -34.03 -13.80
N VAL A 1101 -30.91 -34.46 -14.41
CA VAL A 1101 -30.07 -33.54 -15.16
C VAL A 1101 -30.83 -33.07 -16.40
N VAL A 1102 -30.75 -31.79 -16.70
CA VAL A 1102 -31.42 -31.21 -17.87
C VAL A 1102 -30.41 -31.03 -19.00
N ALA A 1103 -30.91 -30.96 -20.23
CA ALA A 1103 -30.08 -30.49 -21.34
C ALA A 1103 -29.49 -29.14 -20.98
N ARG A 1104 -28.19 -28.99 -21.23
CA ARG A 1104 -27.44 -27.79 -20.87
C ARG A 1104 -27.99 -26.56 -21.58
#